data_AF-R6EPB2-F1
#
_entry.id   AF-R6EPB2-F1
#
_cell.length_a   1.000
_cell.length_b   1.000
_cell.length_c   1.000
_cell.angle_alpha   90.00
_cell.angle_beta   90.00
_cell.angle_gamma   90.00
#
_symmetry.space_group_name_H-M   'P 1'
#
loop_
_entity.id
_entity.type
_entity.pdbx_description
1 polymer ?
#
loop_
_entity_poly.entity_id
_entity_poly.type
_entity_poly.pdbx_seq_one_letter_code
_entity_poly.pdbx_strand_id
1 'polypeptide(L)'
;MENYVGKRLDGRYEIQEIIGVGGMAVVYKAYDNIDDRIVAVKILKEEFLANEEFRRRFKNESKAIAVLSHPNIVKVYDVSYGDRIQYIVMECVDGITLKEYIQQQGVINYKEAVFFVTQILRALQHAHDKGIVHRDIKPQNIMLLENGAIKVTDFGIARFSRSETRTMTDSTIGSVHYISPEQARGDITDDKADIYSVGVMLYEMLTGKLPFESDNTVSVAIMQLQQDPVKPRDINPSIPVGLEQIVLKAMQKNVNDRYQSAAEMLLDLEEFRRNPSIQFDYDYKNTEPTKYIPNITGSIKHIDPVEVEDDEEEEPVVKNRTIPILVGVITALVVVLAVAFGVLFKMGYLTGNSKVKVPNFVGIIYDEEEFKNKYPNYVFDVTEKVDADVSPNEIISQTPEKGTKIDPKKTKIELVIATNAELVEVPDDLIGTDYVTAVTRLNGLGFKIKEKEVEQKDYPGIPAGTVVSINPKGGNKVSVGTSVTLEYVSYDETKEKLVIVPDVSNLDEENAKKVLTSSGFTVSTKSEYSDTVTKGYVISNTFKGSKIPSGSNVVITVSKGKLIEQSTNISVTLPKYNGQGNVTATLDDTTVFTGTCTLDGSNVEVTVRGYEATSVFKFFVDGKLIYKCNVNFTSSPVSLSNETTYEYVGVTTTFEPVLYTIPNVVGDTYAVAMAKLRAAGFKNIISEGPISGTVVKIEPASGVSVSPDVQIKITFGGGSEN
;
A
#
# COMPACT_ATOMS: atom_id res chain seq x y z
N MET A 1 -0.71 42.68 3.78
CA MET A 1 -1.62 41.89 2.94
C MET A 1 -2.34 42.89 2.05
N GLU A 2 -2.13 42.87 0.73
CA GLU A 2 -2.89 43.76 -0.16
C GLU A 2 -4.38 43.42 -0.08
N ASN A 3 -5.21 44.40 0.26
CA ASN A 3 -6.65 44.27 0.16
C ASN A 3 -7.07 44.49 -1.30
N TYR A 4 -7.71 43.48 -1.91
CA TYR A 4 -8.20 43.55 -3.28
C TYR A 4 -9.60 44.18 -3.39
N VAL A 5 -10.26 44.48 -2.27
CA VAL A 5 -11.58 45.16 -2.24
C VAL A 5 -11.55 46.46 -3.05
N GLY A 6 -12.53 46.63 -3.93
CA GLY A 6 -12.65 47.77 -4.84
C GLY A 6 -11.77 47.68 -6.09
N LYS A 7 -10.89 46.67 -6.21
CA LYS A 7 -10.14 46.39 -7.44
C LYS A 7 -10.97 45.50 -8.37
N ARG A 8 -10.64 45.53 -9.67
CA ARG A 8 -11.21 44.64 -10.69
C ARG A 8 -10.13 43.72 -11.24
N LEU A 9 -10.38 42.41 -11.23
CA LEU A 9 -9.46 41.40 -11.77
C LEU A 9 -9.81 41.09 -13.22
N ASP A 10 -8.78 41.09 -14.08
CA ASP A 10 -8.86 40.83 -15.53
C ASP A 10 -9.96 41.61 -16.26
N GLY A 11 -10.30 42.80 -15.74
CA GLY A 11 -11.38 43.64 -16.27
C GLY A 11 -12.79 43.07 -16.10
N ARG A 12 -12.95 41.92 -15.41
CA ARG A 12 -14.20 41.15 -15.30
C ARG A 12 -14.75 41.08 -13.88
N TYR A 13 -13.94 40.67 -12.92
CA TYR A 13 -14.40 40.37 -11.56
C TYR A 13 -14.17 41.57 -10.64
N GLU A 14 -15.25 42.23 -10.23
CA GLU A 14 -15.21 43.38 -9.32
C GLU A 14 -15.27 42.91 -7.87
N ILE A 15 -14.16 43.07 -7.14
CA ILE A 15 -14.02 42.55 -5.77
C ILE A 15 -14.74 43.47 -4.78
N GLN A 16 -15.66 42.90 -3.98
CA GLN A 16 -16.54 43.66 -3.09
C GLN A 16 -16.09 43.60 -1.63
N GLU A 17 -15.98 42.40 -1.06
CA GLU A 17 -15.68 42.21 0.36
C GLU A 17 -14.96 40.87 0.60
N ILE A 18 -14.31 40.74 1.75
CA ILE A 18 -13.70 39.48 2.19
C ILE A 18 -14.77 38.64 2.86
N ILE A 19 -14.95 37.40 2.40
CA ILE A 19 -15.91 36.43 2.97
C ILE A 19 -15.23 35.25 3.66
N GLY A 20 -13.91 35.09 3.52
CA GLY A 20 -13.15 34.08 4.24
C GLY A 20 -11.65 34.33 4.19
N VAL A 21 -10.94 33.99 5.26
CA VAL A 21 -9.48 34.07 5.34
C VAL A 21 -8.94 32.69 5.70
N GLY A 22 -8.35 32.01 4.72
CA GLY A 22 -7.70 30.71 4.94
C GLY A 22 -6.21 30.85 5.25
N GLY A 23 -5.56 29.71 5.47
CA GLY A 23 -4.11 29.65 5.67
C GLY A 23 -3.33 30.16 4.45
N MET A 24 -3.62 29.62 3.26
CA MET A 24 -2.89 29.91 2.01
C MET A 24 -3.54 30.98 1.12
N ALA A 25 -4.84 31.24 1.29
CA ALA A 25 -5.61 32.08 0.38
C ALA A 25 -6.62 32.93 1.15
N VAL A 26 -7.09 34.01 0.51
CA VAL A 26 -8.20 34.85 0.98
C VAL A 26 -9.33 34.72 -0.03
N VAL A 27 -10.55 34.53 0.46
CA VAL A 27 -11.76 34.39 -0.36
C VAL A 27 -12.53 35.70 -0.31
N TYR A 28 -12.80 36.26 -1.47
CA TYR A 28 -13.55 37.49 -1.65
C TYR A 28 -14.88 37.22 -2.34
N LYS A 29 -15.90 37.98 -1.98
CA LYS A 29 -17.11 38.11 -2.81
C LYS A 29 -16.80 39.08 -3.94
N ALA A 30 -17.21 38.73 -5.15
CA ALA A 30 -17.03 39.56 -6.32
C ALA A 30 -18.27 39.51 -7.22
N TYR A 31 -18.45 40.56 -8.02
CA TYR A 31 -19.45 40.60 -9.07
C TYR A 31 -18.75 40.30 -10.42
N ASP A 32 -19.28 39.33 -11.15
CA ASP A 32 -18.84 38.97 -12.50
C ASP A 32 -19.62 39.81 -13.51
N ASN A 33 -18.99 40.85 -14.04
CA ASN A 33 -19.66 41.83 -14.90
C ASN A 33 -19.98 41.29 -16.30
N ILE A 34 -19.46 40.13 -16.69
CA ILE A 34 -19.73 39.51 -17.99
C ILE A 34 -20.95 38.59 -17.89
N ASP A 35 -20.98 37.72 -16.89
CA ASP A 35 -22.06 36.73 -16.71
C ASP A 35 -23.18 37.23 -15.77
N ASP A 36 -23.10 38.48 -15.29
CA ASP A 36 -24.08 39.16 -14.42
C ASP A 36 -24.47 38.34 -13.18
N ARG A 37 -23.47 37.97 -12.38
CA ARG A 37 -23.68 37.14 -11.17
C ARG A 37 -22.67 37.43 -10.06
N ILE A 38 -23.05 37.08 -8.84
CA ILE A 38 -22.14 37.07 -7.68
C ILE A 38 -21.33 35.77 -7.68
N VAL A 39 -20.02 35.90 -7.45
CA VAL A 39 -19.05 34.79 -7.41
C VAL A 39 -18.15 34.93 -6.19
N ALA A 40 -17.58 33.82 -5.74
CA ALA A 40 -16.50 33.81 -4.77
C ALA A 40 -15.16 33.71 -5.52
N VAL A 41 -14.18 34.52 -5.13
CA VAL A 41 -12.84 34.58 -5.72
C VAL A 41 -11.81 34.26 -4.65
N LYS A 42 -11.23 33.06 -4.71
CA LYS A 42 -10.16 32.61 -3.81
C LYS A 42 -8.82 33.03 -4.41
N ILE A 43 -8.14 33.97 -3.76
CA ILE A 43 -6.87 34.54 -4.20
C ILE A 43 -5.73 34.01 -3.32
N LEU A 44 -4.69 33.47 -3.94
CA LEU A 44 -3.49 32.98 -3.22
C LEU A 44 -2.75 34.17 -2.58
N LYS A 45 -2.34 34.05 -1.30
CA LYS A 45 -1.60 35.13 -0.62
C LYS A 45 -0.22 35.31 -1.25
N GLU A 46 0.26 36.56 -1.30
CA GLU A 46 1.55 36.93 -1.91
C GLU A 46 2.75 36.14 -1.37
N GLU A 47 2.77 35.88 -0.06
CA GLU A 47 3.84 35.11 0.60
C GLU A 47 4.02 33.69 0.04
N PHE A 48 2.99 33.13 -0.60
CA PHE A 48 3.05 31.82 -1.25
C PHE A 48 3.31 31.89 -2.76
N LEU A 49 3.23 33.06 -3.40
CA LEU A 49 3.46 33.20 -4.84
C LEU A 49 4.92 32.92 -5.23
N ALA A 50 5.89 33.26 -4.38
CA ALA A 50 7.30 33.02 -4.67
C ALA A 50 7.68 31.52 -4.63
N ASN A 51 6.87 30.69 -3.97
CA ASN A 51 7.15 29.27 -3.80
C ASN A 51 6.49 28.43 -4.90
N GLU A 52 7.31 27.82 -5.75
CA GLU A 52 6.85 26.96 -6.85
C GLU A 52 5.98 25.78 -6.38
N GLU A 53 6.24 25.24 -5.19
CA GLU A 53 5.46 24.14 -4.65
C GLU A 53 4.03 24.58 -4.34
N PHE A 54 3.85 25.73 -3.70
CA PHE A 54 2.51 26.27 -3.40
C PHE A 54 1.76 26.68 -4.67
N ARG A 55 2.43 27.31 -5.66
CA ARG A 55 1.84 27.60 -6.97
C ARG A 55 1.39 26.33 -7.69
N ARG A 56 2.23 25.29 -7.71
CA ARG A 56 1.90 24.00 -8.33
C ARG A 56 0.71 23.34 -7.63
N ARG A 57 0.65 23.40 -6.29
CA ARG A 57 -0.48 22.87 -5.50
C ARG A 57 -1.79 23.58 -5.80
N PHE A 58 -1.79 24.92 -5.76
CA PHE A 58 -2.96 25.74 -6.08
C PHE A 58 -3.47 25.47 -7.51
N LYS A 59 -2.56 25.29 -8.46
CA LYS A 59 -2.86 24.88 -9.85
C LYS A 59 -3.44 23.47 -9.96
N ASN A 60 -2.94 22.51 -9.19
CA ASN A 60 -3.47 21.14 -9.20
C ASN A 60 -4.84 21.04 -8.53
N GLU A 61 -5.07 21.79 -7.43
CA GLU A 61 -6.36 21.88 -6.72
C GLU A 61 -7.45 22.41 -7.64
N SER A 62 -7.19 23.54 -8.28
CA SER A 62 -8.12 24.16 -9.22
C SER A 62 -8.47 23.26 -10.42
N LYS A 63 -7.50 22.53 -10.97
CA LYS A 63 -7.74 21.57 -12.06
C LYS A 63 -8.60 20.38 -11.63
N ALA A 64 -8.36 19.84 -10.44
CA ALA A 64 -9.11 18.70 -9.92
C ALA A 64 -10.59 19.08 -9.69
N ILE A 65 -10.86 20.26 -9.13
CA ILE A 65 -12.23 20.69 -8.84
C ILE A 65 -12.97 21.12 -10.12
N ALA A 66 -12.27 21.69 -11.12
CA ALA A 66 -12.90 22.17 -12.35
C ALA A 66 -13.60 21.08 -13.18
N VAL A 67 -13.22 19.81 -13.01
CA VAL A 67 -13.90 18.67 -13.67
C VAL A 67 -15.08 18.11 -12.87
N LEU A 68 -15.31 18.60 -11.65
CA LEU A 68 -16.40 18.17 -10.78
C LEU A 68 -17.66 19.02 -11.03
N SER A 69 -18.73 18.35 -11.45
CA SER A 69 -20.07 18.95 -11.51
C SER A 69 -21.06 18.13 -10.71
N HIS A 70 -21.46 18.60 -9.53
CA HIS A 70 -22.39 17.92 -8.64
C HIS A 70 -23.14 18.95 -7.77
N PRO A 71 -24.44 18.78 -7.46
CA PRO A 71 -25.21 19.75 -6.66
C PRO A 71 -24.60 20.03 -5.27
N ASN A 72 -24.02 19.01 -4.65
CA ASN A 72 -23.39 19.08 -3.32
C ASN A 72 -21.87 19.41 -3.36
N ILE A 73 -21.33 19.86 -4.50
CA ILE A 73 -19.94 20.35 -4.61
C ILE A 73 -19.99 21.80 -5.09
N VAL A 74 -19.17 22.67 -4.51
CA VAL A 74 -19.03 24.06 -4.97
C VAL A 74 -18.51 24.07 -6.41
N LYS A 75 -19.24 24.73 -7.31
CA LYS A 75 -18.86 24.79 -8.72
C LYS A 75 -17.72 25.78 -8.94
N VAL A 76 -16.68 25.35 -9.66
CA VAL A 76 -15.62 26.25 -10.17
C VAL A 76 -16.03 26.77 -11.54
N TYR A 77 -15.95 28.08 -11.73
CA TYR A 77 -16.30 28.77 -12.98
C TYR A 77 -15.06 29.08 -13.82
N ASP A 78 -14.00 29.56 -13.19
CA ASP A 78 -12.81 30.05 -13.89
C ASP A 78 -11.57 29.94 -13.00
N VAL A 79 -10.39 29.90 -13.63
CA VAL A 79 -9.11 29.83 -12.94
C VAL A 79 -8.08 30.66 -13.68
N SER A 80 -7.43 31.57 -12.95
CA SER A 80 -6.36 32.42 -13.50
C SER A 80 -5.03 32.12 -12.82
N TYR A 81 -4.00 31.91 -13.65
CA TYR A 81 -2.63 31.62 -13.23
C TYR A 81 -1.66 32.75 -13.59
N GLY A 82 -2.07 34.01 -13.41
CA GLY A 82 -1.21 35.16 -13.69
C GLY A 82 0.08 35.15 -12.86
N ASP A 83 1.12 35.80 -13.38
CA ASP A 83 2.43 35.85 -12.73
C ASP A 83 2.42 36.63 -11.41
N ARG A 84 1.52 37.63 -11.29
CA ARG A 84 1.39 38.48 -10.10
C ARG A 84 0.24 38.09 -9.18
N ILE A 85 -0.79 37.45 -9.73
CA ILE A 85 -1.98 37.07 -8.97
C ILE A 85 -2.51 35.75 -9.52
N GLN A 86 -2.80 34.82 -8.62
CA GLN A 86 -3.45 33.56 -8.93
C GLN A 86 -4.75 33.47 -8.17
N TYR A 87 -5.83 33.16 -8.87
CA TYR A 87 -7.15 33.12 -8.28
C TYR A 87 -8.05 32.07 -8.91
N ILE A 88 -9.00 31.57 -8.12
CA ILE A 88 -10.03 30.62 -8.52
C ILE A 88 -11.37 31.31 -8.33
N VAL A 89 -12.18 31.33 -9.40
CA VAL A 89 -13.54 31.85 -9.37
C VAL A 89 -14.50 30.68 -9.23
N MET A 90 -15.36 30.75 -8.23
CA MET A 90 -16.28 29.68 -7.88
C MET A 90 -17.64 30.23 -7.46
N GLU A 91 -18.60 29.32 -7.32
CA GLU A 91 -19.92 29.60 -6.80
C GLU A 91 -19.84 30.30 -5.43
N CYS A 92 -20.48 31.46 -5.31
CA CYS A 92 -20.67 32.11 -4.01
C CYS A 92 -21.82 31.39 -3.32
N VAL A 93 -21.52 30.70 -2.22
CA VAL A 93 -22.51 29.95 -1.45
C VAL A 93 -22.97 30.81 -0.27
N ASP A 94 -24.24 31.18 -0.27
CA ASP A 94 -24.87 31.87 0.85
C ASP A 94 -25.31 30.84 1.91
N GLY A 95 -24.59 30.76 3.01
CA GLY A 95 -24.81 29.81 4.10
C GLY A 95 -23.76 29.92 5.21
N ILE A 96 -23.87 29.07 6.23
CA ILE A 96 -22.87 28.95 7.30
C ILE A 96 -22.07 27.66 7.15
N THR A 97 -20.89 27.59 7.74
CA THR A 97 -20.14 26.32 7.80
C THR A 97 -20.83 25.33 8.73
N LEU A 98 -20.65 24.03 8.48
CA LEU A 98 -21.13 22.99 9.38
C LEU A 98 -20.48 23.10 10.76
N LYS A 99 -19.25 23.66 10.85
CA LYS A 99 -18.62 23.92 12.15
C LYS A 99 -19.41 24.92 12.98
N GLU A 100 -19.81 26.04 12.36
CA GLU A 100 -20.63 27.06 13.03
C GLU A 100 -22.00 26.48 13.43
N TYR A 101 -22.60 25.64 12.57
CA TYR A 101 -23.84 24.96 12.89
C TYR A 101 -23.69 24.01 14.10
N ILE A 102 -22.64 23.18 14.14
CA ILE A 102 -22.34 22.30 15.28
C ILE A 102 -22.14 23.13 16.56
N GLN A 103 -21.44 24.26 16.49
CA GLN A 103 -21.23 25.14 17.64
C GLN A 103 -22.53 25.77 18.16
N GLN A 104 -23.47 26.10 17.26
CA GLN A 104 -24.77 26.68 17.64
C GLN A 104 -25.71 25.64 18.25
N GLN A 105 -25.75 24.42 17.71
CA GLN A 105 -26.67 23.38 18.16
C GLN A 105 -26.11 22.52 19.32
N GLY A 106 -24.79 22.40 19.42
CA GLY A 106 -24.10 21.45 20.29
C GLY A 106 -24.28 20.02 19.79
N VAL A 107 -25.40 19.38 20.15
CA VAL A 107 -25.74 18.02 19.72
C VAL A 107 -26.79 18.08 18.61
N ILE A 108 -26.47 17.55 17.44
CA ILE A 108 -27.38 17.53 16.29
C ILE A 108 -28.26 16.29 16.34
N ASN A 109 -29.54 16.45 15.98
CA ASN A 109 -30.47 15.32 15.89
C ASN A 109 -29.96 14.29 14.88
N TYR A 110 -30.00 13.00 15.22
CA TYR A 110 -29.45 11.96 14.35
C TYR A 110 -30.07 11.93 12.95
N LYS A 111 -31.34 12.32 12.79
CA LYS A 111 -32.00 12.37 11.48
C LYS A 111 -31.41 13.47 10.60
N GLU A 112 -31.11 14.62 11.20
CA GLU A 112 -30.47 15.74 10.52
C GLU A 112 -29.01 15.40 10.20
N ALA A 113 -28.27 14.81 11.15
CA ALA A 113 -26.90 14.37 10.93
C ALA A 113 -26.81 13.35 9.77
N VAL A 114 -27.71 12.35 9.74
CA VAL A 114 -27.80 11.39 8.63
C VAL A 114 -28.16 12.08 7.32
N PHE A 115 -29.06 13.08 7.33
CA PHE A 115 -29.42 13.84 6.14
C PHE A 115 -28.23 14.64 5.58
N PHE A 116 -27.44 15.29 6.44
CA PHE A 116 -26.23 16.00 6.03
C PHE A 116 -25.16 15.05 5.50
N VAL A 117 -24.84 13.97 6.24
CA VAL A 117 -23.81 13.00 5.83
C VAL A 117 -24.16 12.31 4.52
N THR A 118 -25.45 12.01 4.27
CA THR A 118 -25.88 11.45 2.98
C THR A 118 -25.53 12.37 1.81
N GLN A 119 -25.70 13.69 1.96
CA GLN A 119 -25.34 14.66 0.92
C GLN A 119 -23.82 14.75 0.72
N ILE A 120 -23.05 14.70 1.81
CA ILE A 120 -21.57 14.71 1.79
C ILE A 120 -21.05 13.45 1.07
N LEU A 121 -21.57 12.27 1.41
CA LEU A 121 -21.15 11.01 0.78
C LEU A 121 -21.47 10.96 -0.72
N ARG A 122 -22.60 11.56 -1.16
CA ARG A 122 -22.91 11.69 -2.60
C ARG A 122 -21.90 12.57 -3.33
N ALA A 123 -21.49 13.68 -2.71
CA ALA A 123 -20.43 14.53 -3.24
C ALA A 123 -19.08 13.78 -3.33
N LEU A 124 -18.71 13.07 -2.26
CA LEU A 124 -17.47 12.29 -2.21
C LEU A 124 -17.46 11.17 -3.24
N GLN A 125 -18.53 10.39 -3.36
CA GLN A 125 -18.63 9.33 -4.38
C GLN A 125 -18.39 9.88 -5.78
N HIS A 126 -19.03 10.99 -6.14
CA HIS A 126 -18.86 11.61 -7.46
C HIS A 126 -17.43 12.09 -7.74
N ALA A 127 -16.71 12.51 -6.71
CA ALA A 127 -15.30 12.87 -6.81
C ALA A 127 -14.40 11.63 -6.92
N HIS A 128 -14.64 10.62 -6.07
CA HIS A 128 -13.92 9.33 -6.05
C HIS A 128 -14.04 8.58 -7.38
N ASP A 129 -15.21 8.60 -8.03
CA ASP A 129 -15.44 8.03 -9.37
C ASP A 129 -14.56 8.65 -10.46
N LYS A 130 -14.04 9.86 -10.24
CA LYS A 130 -13.10 10.56 -11.13
C LYS A 130 -11.65 10.51 -10.63
N GLY A 131 -11.37 9.68 -9.63
CA GLY A 131 -10.05 9.54 -9.03
C GLY A 131 -9.61 10.75 -8.19
N ILE A 132 -10.56 11.59 -7.75
CA ILE A 132 -10.27 12.78 -6.95
C ILE A 132 -10.64 12.51 -5.50
N VAL A 133 -9.63 12.52 -4.62
CA VAL A 133 -9.78 12.37 -3.16
C VAL A 133 -9.75 13.76 -2.52
N HIS A 134 -10.62 14.02 -1.55
CA HIS A 134 -10.73 15.32 -0.90
C HIS A 134 -9.60 15.58 0.10
N ARG A 135 -9.24 14.60 0.92
CA ARG A 135 -8.12 14.57 1.90
C ARG A 135 -8.18 15.56 3.07
N ASP A 136 -9.04 16.57 3.04
CA ASP A 136 -9.24 17.51 4.17
C ASP A 136 -10.73 17.65 4.52
N ILE A 137 -11.44 16.52 4.66
CA ILE A 137 -12.84 16.53 5.07
C ILE A 137 -12.96 16.92 6.54
N LYS A 138 -13.65 18.03 6.80
CA LYS A 138 -13.91 18.59 8.14
C LYS A 138 -15.09 19.56 8.11
N PRO A 139 -15.78 19.84 9.23
CA PRO A 139 -16.94 20.73 9.25
C PRO A 139 -16.73 22.14 8.69
N GLN A 140 -15.49 22.66 8.72
CA GLN A 140 -15.15 23.98 8.16
C GLN A 140 -15.20 24.00 6.63
N ASN A 141 -15.01 22.84 5.97
CA ASN A 141 -15.01 22.70 4.52
C ASN A 141 -16.39 22.24 3.99
N ILE A 142 -17.42 22.31 4.82
CA ILE A 142 -18.79 21.92 4.48
C ILE A 142 -19.70 23.13 4.74
N MET A 143 -20.37 23.62 3.70
CA MET A 143 -21.33 24.73 3.78
C MET A 143 -22.76 24.19 3.91
N LEU A 144 -23.52 24.73 4.84
CA LEU A 144 -24.95 24.48 5.06
C LEU A 144 -25.75 25.71 4.62
N LEU A 145 -26.61 25.51 3.62
CA LEU A 145 -27.50 26.55 3.10
C LEU A 145 -28.79 26.60 3.92
N GLU A 146 -29.51 27.73 3.85
CA GLU A 146 -30.77 27.94 4.57
C GLU A 146 -31.84 26.88 4.27
N ASN A 147 -31.82 26.30 3.07
CA ASN A 147 -32.74 25.25 2.65
C ASN A 147 -32.33 23.84 3.12
N GLY A 148 -31.26 23.70 3.91
CA GLY A 148 -30.73 22.44 4.41
C GLY A 148 -29.82 21.68 3.42
N ALA A 149 -29.56 22.25 2.23
CA ALA A 149 -28.61 21.66 1.29
C ALA A 149 -27.17 21.82 1.79
N ILE A 150 -26.35 20.82 1.53
CA ILE A 150 -24.91 20.85 1.83
C ILE A 150 -24.11 21.07 0.55
N LYS A 151 -23.04 21.88 0.64
CA LYS A 151 -22.00 21.97 -0.39
C LYS A 151 -20.62 21.73 0.20
N VAL A 152 -19.88 20.80 -0.40
CA VAL A 152 -18.47 20.53 -0.09
C VAL A 152 -17.60 21.54 -0.81
N THR A 153 -16.72 22.21 -0.07
CA THR A 153 -15.73 23.19 -0.56
C THR A 153 -14.32 22.71 -0.25
N ASP A 154 -13.32 23.36 -0.86
CA ASP A 154 -11.90 23.25 -0.46
C ASP A 154 -11.36 21.82 -0.47
N PHE A 155 -11.39 21.16 -1.64
CA PHE A 155 -10.72 19.87 -1.85
C PHE A 155 -9.23 20.01 -1.50
N GLY A 156 -8.87 19.47 -0.34
CA GLY A 156 -7.58 19.66 0.30
C GLY A 156 -6.45 18.90 -0.39
N ILE A 157 -5.82 19.47 -1.40
CA ILE A 157 -4.52 18.97 -1.90
C ILE A 157 -3.36 19.47 -1.00
N ALA A 158 -3.65 20.24 0.05
CA ALA A 158 -2.67 20.87 0.92
C ALA A 158 -2.43 20.11 2.25
N ARG A 159 -1.59 19.07 2.24
CA ARG A 159 -0.52 18.72 3.23
C ARG A 159 -0.04 17.26 3.07
N PHE A 160 1.21 16.86 3.30
CA PHE A 160 2.41 17.46 3.90
C PHE A 160 3.63 17.32 2.95
N SER A 161 4.48 18.35 2.88
CA SER A 161 5.87 18.17 2.42
C SER A 161 6.61 17.34 3.49
N ARG A 162 7.37 16.30 3.12
CA ARG A 162 8.24 15.49 4.01
C ARG A 162 9.44 16.27 4.59
N SER A 163 9.33 17.58 4.68
CA SER A 163 10.42 18.48 5.05
C SER A 163 9.83 19.71 5.69
N GLU A 164 9.65 19.65 7.01
CA GLU A 164 10.10 20.70 7.93
C GLU A 164 9.65 20.37 9.36
N THR A 165 10.63 20.02 10.18
CA THR A 165 10.59 20.22 11.63
C THR A 165 10.61 21.74 11.88
N ARG A 166 9.51 22.43 11.60
CA ARG A 166 9.33 23.84 11.98
C ARG A 166 7.99 23.99 12.68
N THR A 167 8.07 24.63 13.84
CA THR A 167 6.99 25.03 14.75
C THR A 167 5.67 25.27 14.02
N MET A 168 4.72 24.36 14.24
CA MET A 168 3.33 24.50 13.84
C MET A 168 2.80 25.79 14.46
N THR A 169 2.46 26.80 13.64
CA THR A 169 1.79 28.01 14.11
C THR A 169 0.27 27.85 14.07
N ASP A 170 -0.41 28.63 14.92
CA ASP A 170 -1.83 28.53 15.35
C ASP A 170 -2.89 28.22 14.29
N SER A 171 -2.66 28.55 13.02
CA SER A 171 -3.64 28.30 11.93
C SER A 171 -3.83 26.82 11.57
N THR A 172 -3.02 25.93 12.14
CA THR A 172 -2.96 24.49 11.82
C THR A 172 -3.71 23.60 12.83
N ILE A 173 -4.19 24.19 13.92
CA ILE A 173 -4.66 23.45 15.11
C ILE A 173 -5.93 22.63 14.83
N GLY A 174 -6.81 23.06 13.91
CA GLY A 174 -8.12 22.43 13.68
C GLY A 174 -8.14 21.17 12.81
N SER A 175 -7.22 21.01 11.85
CA SER A 175 -7.29 19.89 10.89
C SER A 175 -6.90 18.54 11.49
N VAL A 176 -6.04 18.51 12.52
CA VAL A 176 -5.51 17.26 13.11
C VAL A 176 -6.61 16.41 13.75
N HIS A 177 -7.73 17.01 14.14
CA HIS A 177 -8.84 16.27 14.73
C HIS A 177 -9.59 15.36 13.75
N TYR A 178 -9.50 15.60 12.44
CA TYR A 178 -10.25 14.84 11.43
C TYR A 178 -9.36 13.99 10.51
N ILE A 179 -8.03 13.99 10.72
CA ILE A 179 -7.13 13.18 9.90
C ILE A 179 -7.33 11.69 10.16
N SER A 180 -7.21 10.92 9.08
CA SER A 180 -7.18 9.46 9.16
C SER A 180 -5.86 8.93 9.73
N PRO A 181 -5.82 7.68 10.26
CA PRO A 181 -4.60 7.05 10.75
C PRO A 181 -3.45 7.04 9.71
N GLU A 182 -3.75 6.73 8.46
CA GLU A 182 -2.79 6.75 7.36
C GLU A 182 -2.26 8.17 7.07
N GLN A 183 -3.08 9.21 7.22
CA GLN A 183 -2.62 10.60 7.15
C GLN A 183 -1.71 10.98 8.32
N ALA A 184 -2.02 10.50 9.53
CA ALA A 184 -1.19 10.72 10.71
C ALA A 184 0.17 10.01 10.60
N ARG A 185 0.26 8.83 9.94
CA ARG A 185 1.53 8.15 9.62
C ARG A 185 2.30 8.80 8.46
N GLY A 186 1.60 9.53 7.59
CA GLY A 186 2.17 10.04 6.34
C GLY A 186 2.29 8.96 5.25
N ASP A 187 1.42 7.96 5.30
CA ASP A 187 1.26 6.94 4.27
C ASP A 187 0.53 7.51 3.04
N ILE A 188 0.44 6.73 1.96
CA ILE A 188 -0.36 7.10 0.79
C ILE A 188 -1.84 7.12 1.20
N THR A 189 -2.54 8.20 0.85
CA THR A 189 -3.96 8.38 1.11
C THR A 189 -4.79 8.11 -0.13
N ASP A 190 -5.75 7.20 0.01
CA ASP A 190 -6.80 6.92 -0.96
C ASP A 190 -8.15 7.52 -0.51
N ASP A 191 -9.22 7.16 -1.22
CA ASP A 191 -10.60 7.57 -0.96
C ASP A 191 -11.13 7.19 0.43
N LYS A 192 -10.57 6.16 1.08
CA LYS A 192 -11.01 5.67 2.40
C LYS A 192 -10.57 6.57 3.55
N ALA A 193 -9.60 7.44 3.31
CA ALA A 193 -9.24 8.51 4.24
C ALA A 193 -10.41 9.50 4.42
N ASP A 194 -11.11 9.85 3.34
CA ASP A 194 -12.28 10.75 3.42
C ASP A 194 -13.43 10.12 4.20
N ILE A 195 -13.63 8.80 4.04
CA ILE A 195 -14.64 8.03 4.77
C ILE A 195 -14.37 8.07 6.29
N TYR A 196 -13.11 7.91 6.70
CA TYR A 196 -12.73 8.03 8.11
C TYR A 196 -13.06 9.42 8.66
N SER A 197 -12.69 10.47 7.94
CA SER A 197 -12.98 11.85 8.33
C SER A 197 -14.48 12.14 8.41
N VAL A 198 -15.30 11.56 7.52
CA VAL A 198 -16.77 11.60 7.62
C VAL A 198 -17.24 10.89 8.89
N GLY A 199 -16.63 9.75 9.26
CA GLY A 199 -16.90 9.06 10.52
C GLY A 199 -16.66 9.95 11.74
N VAL A 200 -15.51 10.64 11.80
CA VAL A 200 -15.17 11.60 12.86
C VAL A 200 -16.18 12.76 12.90
N MET A 201 -16.58 13.28 11.73
CA MET A 201 -17.57 14.35 11.64
C MET A 201 -18.95 13.91 12.14
N LEU A 202 -19.39 12.71 11.75
CA LEU A 202 -20.67 12.15 12.21
C LEU A 202 -20.64 11.89 13.72
N TYR A 203 -19.52 11.42 14.25
CA TYR A 203 -19.31 11.29 15.69
C TYR A 203 -19.51 12.63 16.42
N GLU A 204 -18.86 13.69 15.95
CA GLU A 204 -18.95 15.03 16.55
C GLU A 204 -20.39 15.56 16.50
N MET A 205 -21.07 15.44 15.35
CA MET A 205 -22.47 15.88 15.23
C MET A 205 -23.41 15.15 16.21
N LEU A 206 -23.22 13.86 16.42
CA LEU A 206 -24.11 13.03 17.25
C LEU A 206 -23.84 13.16 18.76
N THR A 207 -22.60 13.47 19.14
CA THR A 207 -22.17 13.50 20.55
C THR A 207 -21.90 14.91 21.07
N GLY A 208 -21.73 15.89 20.18
CA GLY A 208 -21.29 17.25 20.50
C GLY A 208 -19.82 17.35 20.91
N LYS A 209 -19.04 16.26 20.77
CA LYS A 209 -17.63 16.17 21.19
C LYS A 209 -16.80 15.49 20.11
N LEU A 210 -15.53 15.82 19.98
CA LEU A 210 -14.64 15.06 19.11
C LEU A 210 -14.31 13.69 19.73
N PRO A 211 -14.02 12.67 18.90
CA PRO A 211 -13.64 11.35 19.41
C PRO A 211 -12.28 11.35 20.11
N PHE A 212 -11.38 12.28 19.72
CA PHE A 212 -10.04 12.42 20.27
C PHE A 212 -9.71 13.90 20.50
N GLU A 213 -9.45 14.26 21.76
CA GLU A 213 -9.12 15.62 22.18
C GLU A 213 -7.92 15.62 23.13
N SER A 214 -7.02 16.58 22.94
CA SER A 214 -5.85 16.83 23.78
C SER A 214 -5.29 18.23 23.45
N ASP A 215 -4.69 18.89 24.44
CA ASP A 215 -4.06 20.21 24.28
C ASP A 215 -2.86 20.20 23.31
N ASN A 216 -2.27 19.03 23.10
CA ASN A 216 -1.20 18.83 22.12
C ASN A 216 -1.71 18.14 20.85
N THR A 217 -1.55 18.81 19.70
CA THR A 217 -1.92 18.29 18.37
C THR A 217 -1.21 16.98 18.00
N VAL A 218 0.05 16.79 18.41
CA VAL A 218 0.77 15.53 18.19
C VAL A 218 0.11 14.39 18.95
N SER A 219 -0.36 14.64 20.16
CA SER A 219 -1.08 13.64 20.95
C SER A 219 -2.40 13.26 20.29
N VAL A 220 -3.16 14.23 19.74
CA VAL A 220 -4.39 13.94 18.98
C VAL A 220 -4.08 13.02 17.78
N ALA A 221 -3.00 13.29 17.04
CA ALA A 221 -2.58 12.42 15.94
C ALA A 221 -2.20 11.00 16.42
N ILE A 222 -1.54 10.86 17.57
CA ILE A 222 -1.23 9.55 18.17
C ILE A 222 -2.51 8.82 18.60
N MET A 223 -3.48 9.53 19.19
CA MET A 223 -4.79 8.97 19.55
C MET A 223 -5.53 8.46 18.30
N GLN A 224 -5.52 9.24 17.21
CA GLN A 224 -6.06 8.81 15.93
C GLN A 224 -5.42 7.50 15.43
N LEU A 225 -4.14 7.23 15.74
CA LEU A 225 -3.43 6.01 15.34
C LEU A 225 -3.72 4.79 16.22
N GLN A 226 -3.86 4.98 17.53
CA GLN A 226 -3.75 3.90 18.51
C GLN A 226 -4.93 3.75 19.45
N GLN A 227 -5.73 4.80 19.64
CA GLN A 227 -6.82 4.81 20.60
C GLN A 227 -8.16 4.58 19.90
N ASP A 228 -8.96 3.70 20.49
CA ASP A 228 -10.36 3.53 20.08
C ASP A 228 -11.22 4.68 20.62
N PRO A 229 -12.17 5.19 19.83
CA PRO A 229 -13.07 6.23 20.31
C PRO A 229 -13.98 5.68 21.40
N VAL A 230 -14.37 6.55 22.34
CA VAL A 230 -15.48 6.23 23.26
C VAL A 230 -16.72 5.93 22.42
N LYS A 231 -17.54 4.94 22.79
CA LYS A 231 -18.72 4.63 21.97
C LYS A 231 -19.70 5.80 21.98
N PRO A 232 -20.23 6.23 20.82
CA PRO A 232 -21.18 7.34 20.77
C PRO A 232 -22.35 7.23 21.76
N ARG A 233 -22.89 6.03 21.97
CA ARG A 233 -24.02 5.79 22.89
C ARG A 233 -23.65 5.85 24.36
N ASP A 234 -22.37 5.69 24.71
CA ASP A 234 -21.89 5.91 26.07
C ASP A 234 -21.93 7.41 26.43
N ILE A 235 -21.86 8.30 25.43
CA ILE A 235 -21.97 9.76 25.58
C ILE A 235 -23.42 10.22 25.39
N ASN A 236 -24.09 9.75 24.36
CA ASN A 236 -25.46 10.09 24.02
C ASN A 236 -26.31 8.82 23.77
N PRO A 237 -26.99 8.30 24.82
CA PRO A 237 -27.78 7.06 24.72
C PRO A 237 -28.95 7.12 23.73
N SER A 238 -29.34 8.31 23.26
CA SER A 238 -30.42 8.49 22.27
C SER A 238 -30.02 8.07 20.85
N ILE A 239 -28.73 7.88 20.60
CA ILE A 239 -28.21 7.42 19.30
C ILE A 239 -28.67 5.96 19.06
N PRO A 240 -29.30 5.66 17.90
CA PRO A 240 -29.66 4.29 17.55
C PRO A 240 -28.44 3.38 17.34
N VAL A 241 -28.60 2.09 17.66
CA VAL A 241 -27.51 1.08 17.59
C VAL A 241 -26.87 1.01 16.21
N GLY A 242 -27.68 0.88 15.15
CA GLY A 242 -27.17 0.80 13.77
C GLY A 242 -26.35 2.03 13.37
N LEU A 243 -26.71 3.22 13.86
CA LEU A 243 -25.97 4.44 13.54
C LEU A 243 -24.63 4.50 14.27
N GLU A 244 -24.56 4.06 15.53
CA GLU A 244 -23.29 3.88 16.24
C GLU A 244 -22.38 2.91 15.49
N GLN A 245 -22.92 1.77 15.03
CA GLN A 245 -22.16 0.79 14.27
C GLN A 245 -21.61 1.40 12.96
N ILE A 246 -22.41 2.20 12.25
CA ILE A 246 -21.95 2.91 11.04
C ILE A 246 -20.79 3.86 11.35
N VAL A 247 -20.88 4.64 12.43
CA VAL A 247 -19.81 5.57 12.87
C VAL A 247 -18.53 4.79 13.17
N LEU A 248 -18.63 3.73 13.97
CA LEU A 248 -17.47 2.94 14.40
C LEU A 248 -16.83 2.16 13.23
N LYS A 249 -17.63 1.69 12.25
CA LYS A 249 -17.10 1.05 11.03
C LYS A 249 -16.34 2.06 10.16
N ALA A 250 -16.87 3.27 9.98
CA ALA A 250 -16.16 4.33 9.23
C ALA A 250 -14.83 4.72 9.90
N MET A 251 -14.77 4.66 11.23
CA MET A 251 -13.60 5.03 12.03
C MET A 251 -12.65 3.87 12.39
N GLN A 252 -12.75 2.71 11.74
CA GLN A 252 -11.80 1.61 11.98
C GLN A 252 -10.36 2.07 11.71
N LYS A 253 -9.37 1.58 12.46
CA LYS A 253 -7.97 2.02 12.27
C LYS A 253 -7.35 1.41 11.03
N ASN A 254 -7.61 0.13 10.79
CA ASN A 254 -7.22 -0.57 9.59
C ASN A 254 -8.15 -0.20 8.43
N VAL A 255 -7.57 0.09 7.27
CA VAL A 255 -8.30 0.53 6.07
C VAL A 255 -9.20 -0.57 5.53
N ASN A 256 -8.80 -1.84 5.65
CA ASN A 256 -9.56 -2.99 5.15
C ASN A 256 -10.83 -3.28 5.98
N ASP A 257 -10.87 -2.80 7.23
CA ASP A 257 -12.01 -3.01 8.13
C ASP A 257 -13.05 -1.86 8.04
N ARG A 258 -12.74 -0.81 7.27
CA ARG A 258 -13.66 0.31 6.99
C ARG A 258 -14.56 0.00 5.80
N TYR A 259 -15.51 0.90 5.52
CA TYR A 259 -16.15 0.96 4.21
C TYR A 259 -15.10 1.16 3.11
N GLN A 260 -15.21 0.38 2.04
CA GLN A 260 -14.29 0.40 0.92
C GLN A 260 -14.64 1.47 -0.12
N SER A 261 -15.83 2.09 -0.02
CA SER A 261 -16.27 3.21 -0.86
C SER A 261 -17.31 4.07 -0.16
N ALA A 262 -17.49 5.32 -0.60
CA ALA A 262 -18.56 6.19 -0.12
C ALA A 262 -19.95 5.60 -0.41
N ALA A 263 -20.11 4.87 -1.52
CA ALA A 263 -21.33 4.16 -1.88
C ALA A 263 -21.69 3.06 -0.87
N GLU A 264 -20.71 2.29 -0.37
CA GLU A 264 -20.96 1.27 0.65
C GLU A 264 -21.50 1.90 1.94
N MET A 265 -20.88 2.99 2.42
CA MET A 265 -21.35 3.71 3.61
C MET A 265 -22.74 4.33 3.39
N LEU A 266 -23.02 4.80 2.17
CA LEU A 266 -24.31 5.38 1.81
C LEU A 266 -25.42 4.32 1.81
N LEU A 267 -25.14 3.09 1.37
CA LEU A 267 -26.10 1.99 1.41
C LEU A 267 -26.55 1.69 2.85
N ASP A 268 -25.61 1.56 3.79
CA ASP A 268 -25.92 1.27 5.19
C ASP A 268 -26.68 2.44 5.84
N LEU A 269 -26.33 3.70 5.52
CA LEU A 269 -27.11 4.87 5.96
C LEU A 269 -28.53 4.92 5.39
N GLU A 270 -28.71 4.53 4.12
CA GLU A 270 -30.03 4.47 3.50
C GLU A 270 -30.89 3.34 4.07
N GLU A 271 -30.29 2.19 4.37
CA GLU A 271 -30.95 1.08 5.05
C GLU A 271 -31.35 1.46 6.48
N PHE A 272 -30.44 2.08 7.23
CA PHE A 272 -30.72 2.65 8.54
C PHE A 272 -31.85 3.68 8.49
N ARG A 273 -31.88 4.56 7.48
CA ARG A 273 -32.95 5.55 7.34
C ARG A 273 -34.31 4.90 7.08
N ARG A 274 -34.35 3.76 6.38
CA ARG A 274 -35.59 2.97 6.17
C ARG A 274 -36.00 2.20 7.41
N ASN A 275 -35.04 1.68 8.17
CA ASN A 275 -35.25 0.93 9.41
C ASN A 275 -34.31 1.43 10.52
N PRO A 276 -34.70 2.46 11.30
CA PRO A 276 -33.85 3.00 12.36
C PRO A 276 -33.55 2.03 13.53
N SER A 277 -34.22 0.87 13.56
CA SER A 277 -33.97 -0.20 14.54
C SER A 277 -33.01 -1.29 14.02
N ILE A 278 -32.52 -1.17 12.78
CA ILE A 278 -31.55 -2.11 12.23
C ILE A 278 -30.26 -2.15 13.06
N GLN A 279 -29.67 -3.33 13.13
CA GLN A 279 -28.34 -3.56 13.69
C GLN A 279 -27.52 -4.25 12.61
N PHE A 280 -26.38 -3.65 12.30
CA PHE A 280 -25.40 -4.19 11.37
C PHE A 280 -24.39 -4.98 12.19
N ASP A 281 -24.62 -6.28 12.33
CA ASP A 281 -23.72 -7.19 13.07
C ASP A 281 -22.41 -7.41 12.29
N TYR A 282 -21.59 -6.37 12.18
CA TYR A 282 -20.29 -6.43 11.53
C TYR A 282 -19.38 -7.43 12.26
N ASP A 283 -18.81 -8.39 11.51
CA ASP A 283 -17.95 -9.42 12.08
C ASP A 283 -16.52 -8.91 12.23
N TYR A 284 -16.16 -8.47 13.44
CA TYR A 284 -14.82 -7.96 13.77
C TYR A 284 -13.86 -9.05 14.30
N LYS A 285 -14.15 -10.34 14.07
CA LYS A 285 -13.50 -11.49 14.76
C LYS A 285 -12.00 -11.73 14.51
N ASN A 286 -11.23 -10.78 13.99
CA ASN A 286 -9.78 -10.97 13.76
C ASN A 286 -8.89 -9.77 14.11
N THR A 287 -9.28 -8.92 15.06
CA THR A 287 -8.34 -7.96 15.67
C THR A 287 -7.93 -8.47 17.05
N GLU A 288 -6.71 -8.99 17.19
CA GLU A 288 -6.11 -9.16 18.51
C GLU A 288 -6.16 -7.83 19.26
N PRO A 289 -6.56 -7.79 20.54
CA PRO A 289 -6.57 -6.56 21.32
C PRO A 289 -5.15 -6.00 21.38
N THR A 290 -5.04 -4.70 21.05
CA THR A 290 -3.83 -3.90 21.19
C THR A 290 -3.15 -4.21 22.52
N LYS A 291 -1.96 -4.82 22.47
CA LYS A 291 -1.21 -5.23 23.65
C LYS A 291 -1.00 -4.04 24.58
N TYR A 292 -1.66 -4.09 25.73
CA TYR A 292 -1.52 -3.19 26.85
C TYR A 292 -0.05 -3.20 27.33
N ILE A 293 0.62 -2.05 27.32
CA ILE A 293 1.83 -1.85 28.14
C ILE A 293 1.36 -1.16 29.43
N PRO A 294 1.47 -1.80 30.61
CA PRO A 294 1.04 -1.18 31.85
C PRO A 294 2.01 -0.08 32.32
N ASN A 295 1.43 0.90 33.01
CA ASN A 295 2.03 2.01 33.75
C ASN A 295 3.49 1.80 34.20
N ILE A 296 4.35 2.76 33.84
CA ILE A 296 5.50 3.14 34.67
C ILE A 296 5.05 4.31 35.55
N THR A 297 4.44 3.99 36.68
CA THR A 297 4.40 4.88 37.84
C THR A 297 5.76 4.82 38.53
N GLY A 298 6.44 5.97 38.57
CA GLY A 298 7.70 6.15 39.29
C GLY A 298 8.00 7.63 39.55
N SER A 299 7.30 8.19 40.55
CA SER A 299 7.72 9.33 41.39
C SER A 299 7.93 10.71 40.75
N ILE A 300 6.88 11.55 40.78
CA ILE A 300 7.02 13.01 40.82
C ILE A 300 6.49 13.49 42.18
N LYS A 301 7.36 14.17 42.94
CA LYS A 301 7.06 14.73 44.27
C LYS A 301 6.10 15.92 44.18
N HIS A 302 5.15 15.98 45.12
CA HIS A 302 4.33 17.15 45.45
C HIS A 302 5.18 18.36 45.87
N ILE A 303 4.76 19.55 45.41
CA ILE A 303 4.91 20.82 46.12
C ILE A 303 3.57 21.58 45.98
N ASP A 304 3.03 22.02 47.12
CA ASP A 304 1.73 22.67 47.30
C ASP A 304 1.68 24.14 46.80
N PRO A 305 0.48 24.73 46.59
CA PRO A 305 0.28 26.04 45.98
C PRO A 305 0.01 27.18 46.99
N VAL A 306 0.57 28.38 46.75
CA VAL A 306 0.32 29.68 47.45
C VAL A 306 0.93 30.80 46.57
N GLU A 307 0.47 32.03 46.37
CA GLU A 307 -0.76 32.83 46.52
C GLU A 307 -0.63 33.97 45.49
N VAL A 308 -1.73 34.65 45.14
CA VAL A 308 -1.77 35.85 44.32
C VAL A 308 -2.06 37.04 45.24
N GLU A 309 -1.27 38.12 45.16
CA GLU A 309 -1.72 39.47 45.55
C GLU A 309 -1.07 40.55 44.66
N ASP A 310 -1.87 41.60 44.49
CA ASP A 310 -1.76 42.80 43.63
C ASP A 310 -0.60 43.75 43.95
N ASP A 311 -0.21 44.61 43.00
CA ASP A 311 -0.47 46.06 43.03
C ASP A 311 0.36 46.88 42.03
N GLU A 312 -0.14 48.09 41.81
CA GLU A 312 -0.09 49.02 40.67
C GLU A 312 1.21 49.86 40.47
N GLU A 313 1.20 50.59 39.33
CA GLU A 313 1.89 51.87 39.02
C GLU A 313 3.44 51.84 38.86
N GLU A 314 4.12 52.60 37.99
CA GLU A 314 3.87 53.85 37.25
C GLU A 314 4.96 53.98 36.13
N GLU A 315 4.69 54.75 35.06
CA GLU A 315 5.68 55.06 34.01
C GLU A 315 6.81 56.01 34.47
N PRO A 316 7.92 56.11 33.71
CA PRO A 316 8.39 57.46 33.38
C PRO A 316 8.79 57.68 31.91
N VAL A 317 8.46 58.89 31.45
CA VAL A 317 8.86 59.51 30.17
C VAL A 317 10.12 60.37 30.36
N VAL A 318 10.99 60.49 29.32
CA VAL A 318 11.62 61.74 28.76
C VAL A 318 13.04 61.51 28.15
N LYS A 319 13.11 61.54 26.80
CA LYS A 319 13.95 62.37 25.88
C LYS A 319 15.51 62.29 25.80
N ASN A 320 15.98 61.62 24.74
CA ASN A 320 16.88 62.00 23.60
C ASN A 320 18.37 62.45 23.72
N ARG A 321 19.18 61.93 22.77
CA ARG A 321 20.60 62.19 22.33
C ARG A 321 21.70 61.49 23.18
N THR A 322 22.65 60.69 22.67
CA THR A 322 23.56 60.82 21.50
C THR A 322 24.14 59.45 21.07
N ILE A 323 24.42 59.24 19.77
CA ILE A 323 25.25 58.15 19.21
C ILE A 323 26.66 58.72 19.03
N PRO A 324 27.77 58.10 19.54
CA PRO A 324 28.50 57.06 18.80
C PRO A 324 29.38 56.11 19.66
N ILE A 325 28.91 54.89 19.97
CA ILE A 325 29.77 53.80 20.53
C ILE A 325 29.54 52.45 19.81
N LEU A 326 28.44 52.27 19.08
CA LEU A 326 28.01 50.97 18.55
C LEU A 326 28.80 50.43 17.35
N VAL A 327 29.54 51.28 16.62
CA VAL A 327 30.25 50.86 15.39
C VAL A 327 31.55 50.09 15.69
N GLY A 328 32.19 50.34 16.83
CA GLY A 328 33.44 49.67 17.22
C GLY A 328 33.25 48.24 17.72
N VAL A 329 32.10 47.94 18.35
CA VAL A 329 31.81 46.61 18.91
C VAL A 329 31.47 45.61 17.80
N ILE A 330 30.76 46.05 16.76
CA ILE A 330 30.38 45.21 15.62
C ILE A 330 31.61 44.84 14.75
N THR A 331 32.54 45.78 14.56
CA THR A 331 33.78 45.50 13.80
C THR A 331 34.73 44.55 14.55
N ALA A 332 34.84 44.67 15.87
CA ALA A 332 35.63 43.73 16.67
C ALA A 332 35.05 42.30 16.66
N LEU A 333 33.71 42.16 16.68
CA LEU A 333 33.05 40.85 16.64
C LEU A 333 33.22 40.15 15.28
N VAL A 334 33.15 40.90 14.18
CA VAL A 334 33.33 40.36 12.82
C VAL A 334 34.77 39.91 12.58
N VAL A 335 35.76 40.63 13.11
CA VAL A 335 37.18 40.24 13.00
C VAL A 335 37.47 38.99 13.84
N VAL A 336 36.89 38.86 15.04
CA VAL A 336 37.05 37.66 15.87
C VAL A 336 36.38 36.44 15.22
N LEU A 337 35.20 36.61 14.60
CA LEU A 337 34.52 35.54 13.86
C LEU A 337 35.27 35.15 12.57
N ALA A 338 35.85 36.10 11.84
CA ALA A 338 36.63 35.83 10.65
C ALA A 338 37.96 35.12 10.98
N VAL A 339 38.60 35.46 12.10
CA VAL A 339 39.81 34.78 12.58
C VAL A 339 39.47 33.38 13.10
N ALA A 340 38.37 33.21 13.85
CA ALA A 340 37.90 31.89 14.26
C ALA A 340 37.55 31.00 13.06
N PHE A 341 36.91 31.57 12.04
CA PHE A 341 36.57 30.87 10.80
C PHE A 341 37.82 30.51 9.98
N GLY A 342 38.79 31.42 9.88
CA GLY A 342 40.07 31.16 9.21
C GLY A 342 40.92 30.11 9.92
N VAL A 343 40.90 30.07 11.26
CA VAL A 343 41.55 29.03 12.07
C VAL A 343 40.84 27.68 11.88
N LEU A 344 39.51 27.64 11.89
CA LEU A 344 38.76 26.40 11.59
C LEU A 344 39.00 25.90 10.16
N PHE A 345 39.16 26.81 9.19
CA PHE A 345 39.45 26.46 7.80
C PHE A 345 40.87 25.91 7.63
N LYS A 346 41.87 26.51 8.31
CA LYS A 346 43.26 26.00 8.32
C LYS A 346 43.42 24.70 9.10
N MET A 347 42.56 24.42 10.08
CA MET A 347 42.59 23.19 10.89
C MET A 347 41.81 22.02 10.26
N GLY A 348 41.26 22.18 9.06
CA GLY A 348 40.67 21.08 8.27
C GLY A 348 39.23 20.68 8.62
N TYR A 349 38.53 21.42 9.47
CA TYR A 349 37.16 21.07 9.92
C TYR A 349 36.06 21.25 8.85
N LEU A 350 36.35 21.90 7.71
CA LEU A 350 35.41 22.14 6.61
C LEU A 350 35.56 21.18 5.41
N THR A 351 36.40 20.14 5.52
CA THR A 351 36.41 19.00 4.57
C THR A 351 35.96 17.73 5.28
N GLY A 352 34.65 17.64 5.51
CA GLY A 352 34.03 16.46 6.12
C GLY A 352 34.03 15.27 5.18
N ASN A 353 35.06 14.43 5.28
CA ASN A 353 35.03 13.06 4.77
C ASN A 353 34.17 12.21 5.72
N SER A 354 32.84 12.37 5.68
CA SER A 354 31.91 11.62 6.53
C SER A 354 31.68 10.21 5.96
N LYS A 355 32.67 9.33 6.13
CA LYS A 355 32.46 7.89 5.89
C LYS A 355 31.41 7.37 6.88
N VAL A 356 30.30 6.83 6.38
CA VAL A 356 29.21 6.26 7.18
C VAL A 356 29.37 4.75 7.24
N LYS A 357 29.01 4.13 8.38
CA LYS A 357 29.03 2.66 8.51
C LYS A 357 27.85 2.06 7.72
N VAL A 358 28.11 1.00 6.95
CA VAL A 358 27.07 0.26 6.23
C VAL A 358 26.17 -0.48 7.23
N PRO A 359 24.83 -0.29 7.18
CA PRO A 359 23.88 -1.04 8.00
C PRO A 359 23.86 -2.55 7.70
N ASN A 360 23.21 -3.34 8.57
CA ASN A 360 22.91 -4.73 8.26
C ASN A 360 21.57 -4.81 7.52
N PHE A 361 21.60 -5.31 6.30
CA PHE A 361 20.44 -5.54 5.45
C PHE A 361 20.12 -7.03 5.31
N VAL A 362 21.06 -7.93 5.59
CA VAL A 362 20.85 -9.39 5.52
C VAL A 362 19.74 -9.81 6.49
N GLY A 363 18.79 -10.61 6.00
CA GLY A 363 17.61 -11.11 6.72
C GLY A 363 16.41 -10.14 6.71
N ILE A 364 16.48 -9.03 5.99
CA ILE A 364 15.36 -8.09 5.80
C ILE A 364 14.67 -8.40 4.47
N ILE A 365 13.33 -8.33 4.44
CA ILE A 365 12.57 -8.36 3.18
C ILE A 365 12.82 -7.06 2.41
N TYR A 366 13.38 -7.18 1.22
CA TYR A 366 13.66 -6.06 0.34
C TYR A 366 12.40 -5.58 -0.38
N ASP A 367 12.06 -4.32 -0.16
CA ASP A 367 11.14 -3.56 -0.97
C ASP A 367 11.86 -2.30 -1.48
N GLU A 368 11.85 -2.07 -2.80
CA GLU A 368 12.64 -1.02 -3.44
C GLU A 368 12.26 0.38 -2.94
N GLU A 369 10.96 0.64 -2.74
CA GLU A 369 10.45 1.95 -2.37
C GLU A 369 10.66 2.21 -0.86
N GLU A 370 10.45 1.20 -0.02
CA GLU A 370 10.74 1.26 1.41
C GLU A 370 12.23 1.46 1.67
N PHE A 371 13.11 0.71 0.98
CA PHE A 371 14.56 0.82 1.15
C PHE A 371 15.08 2.18 0.70
N LYS A 372 14.62 2.69 -0.45
CA LYS A 372 15.00 4.04 -0.92
C LYS A 372 14.55 5.12 0.07
N ASN A 373 13.38 4.96 0.70
CA ASN A 373 12.87 5.93 1.66
C ASN A 373 13.60 5.85 3.02
N LYS A 374 13.88 4.64 3.50
CA LYS A 374 14.53 4.39 4.79
C LYS A 374 16.04 4.66 4.75
N TYR A 375 16.65 4.44 3.58
CA TYR A 375 18.09 4.57 3.35
C TYR A 375 18.40 5.51 2.17
N PRO A 376 17.91 6.77 2.18
CA PRO A 376 17.93 7.67 1.01
C PRO A 376 19.34 8.12 0.61
N ASN A 377 20.32 7.93 1.49
CA ASN A 377 21.71 8.26 1.24
C ASN A 377 22.48 7.11 0.58
N TYR A 378 21.89 5.93 0.42
CA TYR A 378 22.55 4.77 -0.17
C TYR A 378 21.97 4.47 -1.55
N VAL A 379 22.84 4.09 -2.47
CA VAL A 379 22.45 3.62 -3.82
C VAL A 379 22.52 2.11 -3.82
N PHE A 380 21.40 1.44 -4.01
CA PHE A 380 21.33 -0.02 -4.05
C PHE A 380 21.42 -0.53 -5.50
N ASP A 381 22.18 -1.61 -5.69
CA ASP A 381 22.19 -2.42 -6.89
C ASP A 381 21.70 -3.81 -6.49
N VAL A 382 20.58 -4.27 -7.06
CA VAL A 382 19.90 -5.46 -6.55
C VAL A 382 19.92 -6.56 -7.59
N THR A 383 20.26 -7.75 -7.12
CA THR A 383 20.28 -8.98 -7.90
C THR A 383 19.47 -10.04 -7.17
N GLU A 384 18.93 -10.99 -7.92
CA GLU A 384 18.14 -12.07 -7.35
C GLU A 384 18.88 -13.40 -7.44
N LYS A 385 18.65 -14.28 -6.48
CA LYS A 385 19.16 -15.66 -6.47
C LYS A 385 18.05 -16.61 -6.07
N VAL A 386 17.91 -17.72 -6.79
CA VAL A 386 16.98 -18.78 -6.41
C VAL A 386 17.43 -19.43 -5.12
N ASP A 387 16.59 -19.36 -4.09
CA ASP A 387 16.81 -20.00 -2.79
C ASP A 387 15.45 -20.40 -2.20
N ALA A 388 15.14 -21.69 -2.22
CA ALA A 388 13.83 -22.21 -1.83
C ALA A 388 13.66 -22.33 -0.30
N ASP A 389 14.75 -22.22 0.45
CA ASP A 389 14.78 -22.36 1.91
C ASP A 389 14.65 -21.01 2.63
N VAL A 390 14.62 -19.90 1.87
CA VAL A 390 14.56 -18.52 2.36
C VAL A 390 13.30 -17.83 1.86
N SER A 391 12.74 -16.91 2.65
CA SER A 391 11.54 -16.17 2.27
C SER A 391 11.79 -15.36 0.98
N PRO A 392 10.85 -15.34 0.01
CA PRO A 392 10.99 -14.50 -1.18
C PRO A 392 11.23 -13.03 -0.82
N ASN A 393 12.08 -12.36 -1.60
CA ASN A 393 12.57 -11.00 -1.42
C ASN A 393 13.43 -10.77 -0.16
N GLU A 394 13.75 -11.79 0.63
CA GLU A 394 14.69 -11.63 1.75
C GLU A 394 16.12 -11.42 1.26
N ILE A 395 16.83 -10.44 1.81
CA ILE A 395 18.23 -10.18 1.47
C ILE A 395 19.11 -11.27 2.08
N ILE A 396 19.73 -12.07 1.23
CA ILE A 396 20.62 -13.16 1.63
C ILE A 396 22.09 -12.74 1.70
N SER A 397 22.48 -11.69 0.96
CA SER A 397 23.82 -11.12 1.08
C SER A 397 23.87 -9.65 0.68
N GLN A 398 24.88 -8.95 1.18
CA GLN A 398 25.14 -7.55 0.87
C GLN A 398 26.64 -7.32 0.65
N THR A 399 26.97 -6.36 -0.22
CA THR A 399 28.33 -5.84 -0.38
C THR A 399 28.27 -4.31 -0.49
N PRO A 400 29.02 -3.53 0.31
CA PRO A 400 29.98 -3.97 1.33
C PRO A 400 29.35 -4.54 2.61
N GLU A 401 30.13 -5.33 3.35
CA GLU A 401 29.69 -5.96 4.60
C GLU A 401 29.26 -4.93 5.67
N LYS A 402 28.36 -5.36 6.56
CA LYS A 402 27.91 -4.60 7.74
C LYS A 402 29.09 -3.97 8.48
N GLY A 403 28.97 -2.69 8.78
CA GLY A 403 29.95 -1.94 9.58
C GLY A 403 31.12 -1.36 8.78
N THR A 404 31.27 -1.74 7.49
CA THR A 404 32.24 -1.14 6.58
C THR A 404 32.00 0.38 6.49
N LYS A 405 33.07 1.19 6.55
CA LYS A 405 32.97 2.64 6.44
C LYS A 405 33.07 3.07 4.98
N ILE A 406 31.95 3.47 4.38
CA ILE A 406 31.84 3.87 2.98
C ILE A 406 31.49 5.35 2.83
N ASP A 407 31.78 5.93 1.67
CA ASP A 407 31.19 7.21 1.26
C ASP A 407 29.81 6.92 0.64
N PRO A 408 28.70 7.24 1.32
CA PRO A 408 27.36 6.84 0.88
C PRO A 408 26.99 7.41 -0.50
N LYS A 409 27.62 8.51 -0.94
CA LYS A 409 27.37 9.13 -2.25
C LYS A 409 28.20 8.54 -3.40
N LYS A 410 29.21 7.71 -3.10
CA LYS A 410 30.14 7.16 -4.11
C LYS A 410 30.17 5.63 -4.16
N THR A 411 29.71 4.96 -3.11
CA THR A 411 29.74 3.50 -3.01
C THR A 411 28.33 2.96 -3.15
N LYS A 412 28.10 2.15 -4.19
CA LYS A 412 26.86 1.38 -4.35
C LYS A 412 26.86 0.20 -3.37
N ILE A 413 25.68 -0.13 -2.85
CA ILE A 413 25.45 -1.31 -2.03
C ILE A 413 24.79 -2.36 -2.91
N GLU A 414 25.52 -3.42 -3.19
CA GLU A 414 25.01 -4.59 -3.90
C GLU A 414 24.22 -5.46 -2.91
N LEU A 415 22.97 -5.77 -3.23
CA LEU A 415 22.12 -6.67 -2.45
C LEU A 415 21.77 -7.88 -3.32
N VAL A 416 21.81 -9.06 -2.71
CA VAL A 416 21.28 -10.29 -3.31
C VAL A 416 20.04 -10.68 -2.52
N ILE A 417 18.90 -10.81 -3.19
CA ILE A 417 17.63 -11.22 -2.58
C ILE A 417 17.24 -12.64 -3.02
N ALA A 418 16.58 -13.39 -2.15
CA ALA A 418 16.06 -14.70 -2.44
C ALA A 418 14.80 -14.62 -3.32
N THR A 419 14.65 -15.53 -4.27
CA THR A 419 13.41 -15.74 -5.01
C THR A 419 13.12 -17.23 -5.17
N ASN A 420 11.85 -17.57 -5.31
CA ASN A 420 11.37 -18.90 -5.69
C ASN A 420 10.86 -18.94 -7.14
N ALA A 421 10.94 -17.82 -7.87
CA ALA A 421 10.48 -17.69 -9.24
C ALA A 421 11.61 -17.95 -10.26
N GLU A 422 11.21 -18.26 -11.50
CA GLU A 422 12.14 -18.41 -12.61
C GLU A 422 12.81 -17.07 -12.92
N LEU A 423 14.14 -17.09 -13.02
CA LEU A 423 14.96 -15.92 -13.28
C LEU A 423 15.15 -15.71 -14.78
N VAL A 424 14.87 -14.48 -15.24
CA VAL A 424 15.13 -14.02 -16.60
C VAL A 424 16.19 -12.92 -16.56
N GLU A 425 17.09 -12.94 -17.54
CA GLU A 425 18.16 -11.95 -17.65
C GLU A 425 17.63 -10.64 -18.25
N VAL A 426 17.93 -9.51 -17.60
CA VAL A 426 17.68 -8.18 -18.14
C VAL A 426 18.69 -7.94 -19.28
N PRO A 427 18.27 -7.66 -20.52
CA PRO A 427 19.21 -7.50 -21.63
C PRO A 427 20.17 -6.32 -21.41
N ASP A 428 21.45 -6.53 -21.70
CA ASP A 428 22.55 -5.57 -21.49
C ASP A 428 22.73 -4.57 -22.63
N ASP A 429 22.09 -4.81 -23.76
CA ASP A 429 22.19 -4.05 -24.99
C ASP A 429 21.06 -3.02 -25.20
N LEU A 430 20.26 -2.74 -24.16
CA LEU A 430 19.12 -1.81 -24.27
C LEU A 430 19.51 -0.34 -24.16
N ILE A 431 20.64 -0.02 -23.51
CA ILE A 431 21.12 1.35 -23.43
C ILE A 431 21.58 1.81 -24.82
N GLY A 432 21.07 2.95 -25.27
CA GLY A 432 21.33 3.48 -26.61
C GLY A 432 20.34 3.02 -27.68
N THR A 433 19.37 2.17 -27.33
CA THR A 433 18.30 1.76 -28.24
C THR A 433 17.10 2.70 -28.17
N ASP A 434 16.23 2.63 -29.17
CA ASP A 434 14.95 3.33 -29.15
C ASP A 434 14.02 2.78 -28.05
N TYR A 435 13.34 3.69 -27.35
CA TYR A 435 12.47 3.40 -26.22
C TYR A 435 11.36 2.41 -26.57
N VAL A 436 10.72 2.53 -27.73
CA VAL A 436 9.65 1.61 -28.14
C VAL A 436 10.22 0.19 -28.31
N THR A 437 11.42 0.09 -28.87
CA THR A 437 12.15 -1.17 -29.03
C THR A 437 12.49 -1.80 -27.68
N ALA A 438 13.04 -1.02 -26.75
CA ALA A 438 13.41 -1.49 -25.42
C ALA A 438 12.19 -1.98 -24.62
N VAL A 439 11.11 -1.21 -24.63
CA VAL A 439 9.85 -1.57 -23.95
C VAL A 439 9.25 -2.84 -24.54
N THR A 440 9.27 -2.99 -25.87
CA THR A 440 8.77 -4.21 -26.53
C THR A 440 9.56 -5.44 -26.10
N ARG A 441 10.89 -5.34 -26.06
CA ARG A 441 11.78 -6.46 -25.68
C ARG A 441 11.62 -6.85 -24.21
N LEU A 442 11.57 -5.88 -23.30
CA LEU A 442 11.37 -6.14 -21.87
C LEU A 442 10.00 -6.76 -21.57
N ASN A 443 8.94 -6.28 -22.21
CA ASN A 443 7.61 -6.88 -22.09
C ASN A 443 7.55 -8.31 -22.64
N GLY A 444 8.27 -8.59 -23.73
CA GLY A 444 8.40 -9.93 -24.30
C GLY A 444 9.08 -10.93 -23.37
N LEU A 445 9.95 -10.44 -22.48
CA LEU A 445 10.60 -11.21 -21.41
C LEU A 445 9.75 -11.29 -20.13
N GLY A 446 8.56 -10.68 -20.11
CA GLY A 446 7.63 -10.72 -18.98
C GLY A 446 7.94 -9.72 -17.87
N PHE A 447 8.79 -8.71 -18.11
CA PHE A 447 9.03 -7.64 -17.13
C PHE A 447 7.91 -6.60 -17.11
N LYS A 448 7.64 -6.03 -15.92
CA LYS A 448 6.84 -4.81 -15.79
C LYS A 448 7.74 -3.61 -16.00
N ILE A 449 7.23 -2.50 -16.56
CA ILE A 449 8.09 -1.37 -16.91
C ILE A 449 7.63 -0.10 -16.18
N LYS A 450 8.58 0.57 -15.52
CA LYS A 450 8.41 1.92 -14.95
C LYS A 450 9.14 2.90 -15.88
N GLU A 451 8.42 3.86 -16.44
CA GLU A 451 8.96 4.78 -17.44
C GLU A 451 9.34 6.10 -16.79
N LYS A 452 10.50 6.66 -17.17
CA LYS A 452 10.95 7.97 -16.71
C LYS A 452 11.56 8.76 -17.87
N GLU A 453 10.86 9.81 -18.26
CA GLU A 453 11.35 10.75 -19.27
C GLU A 453 12.44 11.66 -18.66
N VAL A 454 13.51 11.90 -19.42
CA VAL A 454 14.56 12.86 -19.06
C VAL A 454 14.69 13.94 -20.13
N GLU A 455 15.02 15.16 -19.72
CA GLU A 455 15.05 16.30 -20.62
C GLU A 455 16.25 16.24 -21.59
N GLN A 456 16.01 16.58 -22.86
CA GLN A 456 17.04 16.64 -23.91
C GLN A 456 18.26 17.52 -23.54
N LYS A 457 18.06 18.57 -22.73
CA LYS A 457 19.14 19.48 -22.30
C LYS A 457 20.21 18.79 -21.45
N ASP A 458 19.83 17.74 -20.72
CA ASP A 458 20.72 17.00 -19.83
C ASP A 458 21.52 15.92 -20.60
N TYR A 459 21.11 15.60 -21.83
CA TYR A 459 21.72 14.60 -22.71
C TYR A 459 22.01 15.17 -24.12
N PRO A 460 22.94 16.15 -24.23
CA PRO A 460 23.26 16.77 -25.51
C PRO A 460 23.89 15.75 -26.48
N GLY A 461 23.37 15.70 -27.70
CA GLY A 461 23.88 14.83 -28.77
C GLY A 461 23.32 13.40 -28.76
N ILE A 462 22.49 13.03 -27.78
CA ILE A 462 21.73 11.78 -27.78
C ILE A 462 20.38 12.02 -28.48
N PRO A 463 19.98 11.20 -29.48
CA PRO A 463 18.69 11.36 -30.14
C PRO A 463 17.51 11.21 -29.16
N ALA A 464 16.47 11.99 -29.40
CA ALA A 464 15.15 11.83 -28.79
C ALA A 464 14.66 10.37 -28.89
N GLY A 465 13.98 9.88 -27.85
CA GLY A 465 13.51 8.50 -27.76
C GLY A 465 14.58 7.47 -27.38
N THR A 466 15.84 7.85 -27.22
CA THR A 466 16.92 6.92 -26.86
C THR A 466 16.91 6.58 -25.38
N VAL A 467 17.00 5.29 -25.03
CA VAL A 467 17.17 4.83 -23.66
C VAL A 467 18.56 5.17 -23.14
N VAL A 468 18.64 5.82 -21.99
CA VAL A 468 19.91 6.26 -21.37
C VAL A 468 20.21 5.54 -20.06
N SER A 469 19.20 4.93 -19.43
CA SER A 469 19.38 4.18 -18.18
C SER A 469 18.36 3.05 -18.05
N ILE A 470 18.78 1.95 -17.43
CA ILE A 470 17.95 0.81 -17.09
C ILE A 470 18.28 0.32 -15.67
N ASN A 471 17.26 0.03 -14.88
CA ASN A 471 17.39 -0.52 -13.54
C ASN A 471 16.32 -1.60 -13.29
N PRO A 472 16.64 -2.85 -12.93
CA PRO A 472 17.97 -3.41 -12.68
C PRO A 472 18.91 -3.31 -13.89
N LYS A 473 20.22 -3.27 -13.63
CA LYS A 473 21.23 -3.13 -14.69
C LYS A 473 21.16 -4.34 -15.63
N GLY A 474 21.35 -4.08 -16.92
CA GLY A 474 21.48 -5.15 -17.90
C GLY A 474 22.59 -6.15 -17.55
N GLY A 475 22.32 -7.44 -17.80
CA GLY A 475 23.09 -8.60 -17.35
C GLY A 475 22.63 -9.19 -16.01
N ASN A 476 21.85 -8.44 -15.21
CA ASN A 476 21.28 -8.97 -13.97
C ASN A 476 20.17 -9.98 -14.26
N LYS A 477 20.09 -11.04 -13.45
CA LYS A 477 19.00 -12.03 -13.50
C LYS A 477 17.98 -11.71 -12.42
N VAL A 478 16.72 -11.52 -12.82
CA VAL A 478 15.61 -11.14 -11.94
C VAL A 478 14.34 -11.92 -12.31
N SER A 479 13.41 -12.03 -11.39
CA SER A 479 12.19 -12.83 -11.56
C SER A 479 11.30 -12.29 -12.69
N VAL A 480 10.59 -13.18 -13.36
CA VAL A 480 9.51 -12.79 -14.29
C VAL A 480 8.49 -11.92 -13.55
N GLY A 481 8.08 -10.81 -14.16
CA GLY A 481 7.16 -9.85 -13.56
C GLY A 481 7.80 -8.77 -12.69
N THR A 482 9.13 -8.83 -12.45
CA THR A 482 9.88 -7.75 -11.79
C THR A 482 9.77 -6.46 -12.57
N SER A 483 9.70 -5.33 -11.85
CA SER A 483 9.63 -4.00 -12.45
C SER A 483 11.01 -3.51 -12.88
N VAL A 484 11.16 -3.18 -14.16
CA VAL A 484 12.35 -2.57 -14.75
C VAL A 484 12.05 -1.10 -15.02
N THR A 485 12.82 -0.21 -14.39
CA THR A 485 12.78 1.22 -14.65
C THR A 485 13.61 1.56 -15.87
N LEU A 486 13.01 2.21 -16.86
CA LEU A 486 13.65 2.73 -18.06
C LEU A 486 13.66 4.25 -18.07
N GLU A 487 14.84 4.85 -18.21
CA GLU A 487 14.98 6.28 -18.48
C GLU A 487 15.31 6.53 -19.96
N TYR A 488 14.58 7.42 -20.61
CA TYR A 488 14.76 7.75 -22.02
C TYR A 488 14.67 9.25 -22.30
N VAL A 489 15.41 9.71 -23.30
CA VAL A 489 15.42 11.12 -23.70
C VAL A 489 14.07 11.49 -24.32
N SER A 490 13.47 12.57 -23.81
CA SER A 490 12.19 13.11 -24.27
C SER A 490 12.11 13.25 -25.80
N TYR A 491 10.97 12.88 -26.38
CA TYR A 491 10.75 13.04 -27.82
C TYR A 491 10.70 14.52 -28.23
N ASP A 492 11.27 14.85 -29.41
CA ASP A 492 11.19 16.20 -29.99
C ASP A 492 9.84 16.36 -30.71
N GLU A 493 8.87 17.00 -30.03
CA GLU A 493 7.51 17.24 -30.55
C GLU A 493 7.49 18.05 -31.88
N THR A 494 8.61 18.66 -32.29
CA THR A 494 8.70 19.41 -33.55
C THR A 494 9.11 18.55 -34.75
N LYS A 495 9.64 17.34 -34.53
CA LYS A 495 10.15 16.45 -35.60
C LYS A 495 9.32 15.18 -35.76
N GLU A 496 8.65 14.73 -34.70
CA GLU A 496 7.92 13.47 -34.70
C GLU A 496 6.44 13.70 -34.41
N LYS A 497 5.57 13.02 -35.18
CA LYS A 497 4.13 13.02 -34.89
C LYS A 497 3.86 12.06 -33.73
N LEU A 498 3.81 12.60 -32.52
CA LEU A 498 3.46 11.83 -31.33
C LEU A 498 1.95 11.65 -31.21
N VAL A 499 1.52 10.45 -30.88
CA VAL A 499 0.12 10.10 -30.62
C VAL A 499 0.02 9.44 -29.25
N ILE A 500 -1.03 9.77 -28.50
CA ILE A 500 -1.31 9.13 -27.21
C ILE A 500 -1.85 7.73 -27.49
N VAL A 501 -1.28 6.71 -26.85
CA VAL A 501 -1.78 5.34 -26.98
C VAL A 501 -3.06 5.19 -26.14
N PRO A 502 -4.21 4.88 -26.76
CA PRO A 502 -5.46 4.69 -26.04
C PRO A 502 -5.41 3.45 -25.15
N ASP A 503 -6.19 3.49 -24.07
CA ASP A 503 -6.46 2.30 -23.27
C ASP A 503 -7.51 1.45 -23.98
N VAL A 504 -7.14 0.23 -24.35
CA VAL A 504 -8.05 -0.75 -24.97
C VAL A 504 -8.36 -1.93 -24.05
N SER A 505 -8.07 -1.79 -22.74
CA SER A 505 -8.43 -2.78 -21.73
C SER A 505 -9.94 -3.01 -21.73
N ASN A 506 -10.37 -4.26 -21.52
CA ASN A 506 -11.77 -4.70 -21.56
C ASN A 506 -12.48 -4.57 -22.91
N LEU A 507 -11.78 -4.25 -24.00
CA LEU A 507 -12.30 -4.46 -25.36
C LEU A 507 -11.99 -5.88 -25.81
N ASP A 508 -12.81 -6.44 -26.71
CA ASP A 508 -12.44 -7.66 -27.43
C ASP A 508 -11.24 -7.40 -28.36
N GLU A 509 -10.48 -8.45 -28.66
CA GLU A 509 -9.25 -8.39 -29.45
C GLU A 509 -9.44 -7.67 -30.80
N GLU A 510 -10.56 -7.90 -31.50
CA GLU A 510 -10.83 -7.31 -32.81
C GLU A 510 -11.03 -5.79 -32.70
N ASN A 511 -11.87 -5.35 -31.77
CA ASN A 511 -12.13 -3.93 -31.56
C ASN A 511 -10.91 -3.20 -31.00
N ALA A 512 -10.13 -3.83 -30.11
CA ALA A 512 -8.87 -3.28 -29.61
C ALA A 512 -7.88 -3.02 -30.76
N LYS A 513 -7.70 -3.98 -31.68
CA LYS A 513 -6.86 -3.81 -32.87
C LYS A 513 -7.34 -2.66 -33.76
N LYS A 514 -8.66 -2.54 -33.98
CA LYS A 514 -9.24 -1.43 -34.78
C LYS A 514 -8.96 -0.07 -34.14
N VAL A 515 -9.16 0.07 -32.83
CA VAL A 515 -8.90 1.33 -32.11
C VAL A 515 -7.43 1.74 -32.26
N LEU A 516 -6.51 0.84 -31.93
CA LEU A 516 -5.07 1.15 -32.00
C LEU A 516 -4.57 1.42 -33.43
N THR A 517 -5.02 0.64 -34.42
CA THR A 517 -4.66 0.89 -35.83
C THR A 517 -5.23 2.20 -36.36
N SER A 518 -6.47 2.56 -35.98
CA SER A 518 -7.08 3.84 -36.35
C SER A 518 -6.38 5.04 -35.70
N SER A 519 -5.78 4.85 -34.51
CA SER A 519 -4.92 5.84 -33.87
C SER A 519 -3.52 5.94 -34.50
N GLY A 520 -3.22 5.10 -35.49
CA GLY A 520 -1.97 5.15 -36.24
C GLY A 520 -0.84 4.32 -35.62
N PHE A 521 -1.16 3.25 -34.90
CA PHE A 521 -0.20 2.28 -34.38
C PHE A 521 -0.24 0.95 -35.13
N THR A 522 0.86 0.21 -35.10
CA THR A 522 0.85 -1.22 -35.46
C THR A 522 0.52 -2.03 -34.19
N VAL A 523 -0.09 -3.22 -34.34
CA VAL A 523 -0.56 -4.00 -33.19
C VAL A 523 -0.08 -5.44 -33.28
N SER A 524 0.55 -5.91 -32.21
CA SER A 524 0.84 -7.33 -32.00
C SER A 524 0.10 -7.87 -30.77
N THR A 525 -0.07 -9.19 -30.69
CA THR A 525 -0.88 -9.83 -29.65
C THR A 525 -0.08 -10.89 -28.91
N LYS A 526 -0.19 -10.90 -27.59
CA LYS A 526 0.17 -12.03 -26.72
C LYS A 526 -1.03 -12.47 -25.89
N SER A 527 -0.99 -13.65 -25.29
CA SER A 527 -2.11 -14.19 -24.50
C SER A 527 -1.67 -14.67 -23.12
N GLU A 528 -2.46 -14.37 -22.10
CA GLU A 528 -2.22 -14.72 -20.69
C GLU A 528 -3.53 -15.17 -20.01
N TYR A 529 -3.48 -15.99 -18.97
CA TYR A 529 -4.68 -16.30 -18.18
C TYR A 529 -5.08 -15.13 -17.29
N SER A 530 -6.38 -15.00 -17.03
CA SER A 530 -6.91 -13.98 -16.12
C SER A 530 -8.16 -14.50 -15.43
N ASP A 531 -8.20 -14.36 -14.11
CA ASP A 531 -9.36 -14.71 -13.29
C ASP A 531 -10.49 -13.68 -13.39
N THR A 532 -10.16 -12.46 -13.83
CA THR A 532 -11.06 -11.31 -13.82
C THR A 532 -11.48 -10.86 -15.22
N VAL A 533 -10.68 -11.18 -16.25
CA VAL A 533 -10.94 -10.77 -17.64
C VAL A 533 -11.43 -11.96 -18.45
N THR A 534 -12.59 -11.79 -19.11
CA THR A 534 -13.22 -12.83 -19.94
C THR A 534 -12.32 -13.25 -21.11
N LYS A 535 -12.31 -14.54 -21.45
CA LYS A 535 -11.54 -15.08 -22.60
C LYS A 535 -11.83 -14.28 -23.88
N GLY A 536 -10.78 -13.88 -24.60
CA GLY A 536 -10.87 -13.10 -25.84
C GLY A 536 -10.92 -11.59 -25.65
N TYR A 537 -10.98 -11.09 -24.41
CA TYR A 537 -10.88 -9.68 -24.08
C TYR A 537 -9.46 -9.27 -23.71
N VAL A 538 -9.10 -8.03 -24.00
CA VAL A 538 -7.80 -7.45 -23.71
C VAL A 538 -7.68 -7.17 -22.21
N ILE A 539 -6.65 -7.76 -21.60
CA ILE A 539 -6.22 -7.52 -20.22
C ILE A 539 -5.53 -6.15 -20.13
N SER A 540 -4.63 -5.86 -21.08
CA SER A 540 -3.82 -4.65 -21.09
C SER A 540 -3.18 -4.41 -22.45
N ASN A 541 -2.69 -3.19 -22.68
CA ASN A 541 -1.84 -2.84 -23.83
C ASN A 541 -0.59 -2.07 -23.39
N THR A 542 0.52 -2.24 -24.12
CA THR A 542 1.75 -1.48 -23.86
C THR A 542 1.55 0.00 -24.15
N PHE A 543 2.36 0.84 -23.50
CA PHE A 543 2.38 2.30 -23.68
C PHE A 543 1.07 3.02 -23.33
N LYS A 544 0.12 2.37 -22.63
CA LYS A 544 -1.18 2.96 -22.26
C LYS A 544 -1.01 4.36 -21.66
N GLY A 545 -1.58 5.37 -22.32
CA GLY A 545 -1.53 6.77 -21.90
C GLY A 545 -0.23 7.50 -22.24
N SER A 546 0.82 6.80 -22.66
CA SER A 546 2.09 7.40 -23.11
C SER A 546 1.95 8.02 -24.51
N LYS A 547 2.69 9.09 -24.76
CA LYS A 547 2.85 9.68 -26.11
C LYS A 547 4.03 9.01 -26.80
N ILE A 548 3.78 8.30 -27.90
CA ILE A 548 4.83 7.65 -28.69
C ILE A 548 4.71 8.00 -30.18
N PRO A 549 5.77 7.84 -30.99
CA PRO A 549 5.72 8.15 -32.41
C PRO A 549 4.65 7.35 -33.14
N SER A 550 3.91 8.00 -34.04
CA SER A 550 2.95 7.31 -34.92
C SER A 550 3.65 6.24 -35.75
N GLY A 551 3.01 5.08 -35.91
CA GLY A 551 3.56 3.90 -36.57
C GLY A 551 4.20 2.89 -35.61
N SER A 552 4.47 3.30 -34.36
CA SER A 552 5.00 2.42 -33.31
C SER A 552 4.13 1.19 -33.07
N ASN A 553 4.75 0.09 -32.63
CA ASN A 553 4.04 -1.15 -32.32
C ASN A 553 3.51 -1.14 -30.88
N VAL A 554 2.23 -1.44 -30.70
CA VAL A 554 1.57 -1.61 -29.41
C VAL A 554 1.21 -3.09 -29.23
N VAL A 555 1.68 -3.70 -28.14
CA VAL A 555 1.36 -5.09 -27.82
C VAL A 555 0.09 -5.13 -26.96
N ILE A 556 -0.92 -5.87 -27.39
CA ILE A 556 -2.10 -6.19 -26.57
C ILE A 556 -1.95 -7.56 -25.92
N THR A 557 -2.33 -7.66 -24.65
CA THR A 557 -2.38 -8.91 -23.89
C THR A 557 -3.83 -9.38 -23.83
N VAL A 558 -4.15 -10.52 -24.45
CA VAL A 558 -5.51 -11.05 -24.54
C VAL A 558 -5.71 -12.17 -23.53
N SER A 559 -6.84 -12.15 -22.83
CA SER A 559 -7.18 -13.15 -21.84
C SER A 559 -7.46 -14.52 -22.48
N LYS A 560 -6.81 -15.56 -21.95
CA LYS A 560 -7.16 -16.97 -22.18
C LYS A 560 -8.37 -17.41 -21.34
N GLY A 561 -8.87 -16.53 -20.47
CA GLY A 561 -9.86 -16.81 -19.43
C GLY A 561 -9.19 -17.27 -18.13
N LYS A 562 -10.02 -17.66 -17.16
CA LYS A 562 -9.56 -18.24 -15.90
C LYS A 562 -8.84 -19.56 -16.17
N LEU A 563 -7.68 -19.76 -15.56
CA LEU A 563 -7.04 -21.06 -15.55
C LEU A 563 -7.84 -22.00 -14.64
N ILE A 564 -8.51 -22.99 -15.23
CA ILE A 564 -9.39 -23.90 -14.49
C ILE A 564 -8.67 -25.23 -14.25
N GLU A 565 -8.48 -25.59 -12.98
CA GLU A 565 -8.06 -26.94 -12.61
C GLU A 565 -9.16 -27.93 -12.98
N GLN A 566 -8.79 -28.93 -13.76
CA GLN A 566 -9.70 -30.02 -14.09
C GLN A 566 -9.35 -31.26 -13.26
N SER A 567 -10.37 -32.05 -12.95
CA SER A 567 -10.17 -33.31 -12.23
C SER A 567 -11.00 -34.42 -12.86
N THR A 568 -10.48 -35.65 -12.74
CA THR A 568 -11.22 -36.87 -13.10
C THR A 568 -10.84 -37.98 -12.14
N ASN A 569 -11.74 -38.95 -11.97
CA ASN A 569 -11.43 -40.19 -11.27
C ASN A 569 -11.02 -41.25 -12.29
N ILE A 570 -9.94 -41.96 -11.99
CA ILE A 570 -9.46 -43.10 -12.77
C ILE A 570 -9.74 -44.36 -11.95
N SER A 571 -10.57 -45.24 -12.51
CA SER A 571 -10.90 -46.53 -11.92
C SER A 571 -9.87 -47.56 -12.36
N VAL A 572 -9.10 -48.10 -11.43
CA VAL A 572 -8.11 -49.16 -11.69
C VAL A 572 -8.57 -50.45 -11.04
N THR A 573 -8.79 -51.49 -11.85
CA THR A 573 -9.08 -52.83 -11.35
C THR A 573 -7.83 -53.48 -10.76
N LEU A 574 -7.90 -53.87 -9.50
CA LEU A 574 -6.83 -54.58 -8.81
C LEU A 574 -6.66 -56.00 -9.35
N PRO A 575 -5.45 -56.59 -9.29
CA PRO A 575 -5.25 -57.99 -9.60
C PRO A 575 -5.98 -58.87 -8.58
N LYS A 576 -6.39 -60.08 -9.00
CA LYS A 576 -6.94 -61.11 -8.10
C LYS A 576 -5.82 -61.98 -7.55
N TYR A 577 -5.35 -61.67 -6.36
CA TYR A 577 -4.29 -62.36 -5.65
C TYR A 577 -4.58 -62.47 -4.15
N ASN A 578 -4.24 -63.58 -3.50
CA ASN A 578 -4.58 -63.78 -2.10
C ASN A 578 -3.61 -62.98 -1.19
N GLY A 579 -3.99 -61.78 -0.78
CA GLY A 579 -3.19 -60.93 0.12
C GLY A 579 -3.48 -59.43 0.00
N GLN A 580 -2.69 -58.63 0.73
CA GLN A 580 -2.64 -57.17 0.58
C GLN A 580 -1.42 -56.78 -0.27
N GLY A 581 -1.58 -55.74 -1.09
CA GLY A 581 -0.50 -55.12 -1.85
C GLY A 581 -0.39 -53.63 -1.55
N ASN A 582 0.84 -53.11 -1.61
CA ASN A 582 1.10 -51.68 -1.54
C ASN A 582 0.79 -51.06 -2.90
N VAL A 583 -0.16 -50.13 -2.96
CA VAL A 583 -0.51 -49.42 -4.18
C VAL A 583 0.07 -48.03 -4.20
N THR A 584 0.57 -47.63 -5.37
CA THR A 584 1.05 -46.28 -5.63
C THR A 584 0.53 -45.83 -6.98
N ALA A 585 0.00 -44.62 -7.09
CA ALA A 585 -0.34 -44.03 -8.37
C ALA A 585 0.49 -42.76 -8.59
N THR A 586 0.95 -42.56 -9.82
CA THR A 586 1.68 -41.36 -10.23
C THR A 586 1.02 -40.69 -11.43
N LEU A 587 1.16 -39.37 -11.49
CA LEU A 587 0.83 -38.53 -12.63
C LEU A 587 2.11 -37.80 -13.04
N ASP A 588 2.61 -38.02 -14.25
CA ASP A 588 3.92 -37.52 -14.71
C ASP A 588 5.04 -37.77 -13.70
N ASP A 589 5.07 -39.01 -13.17
CA ASP A 589 6.03 -39.50 -12.18
C ASP A 589 5.95 -38.85 -10.78
N THR A 590 4.98 -37.96 -10.56
CA THR A 590 4.65 -37.43 -9.23
C THR A 590 3.61 -38.31 -8.55
N THR A 591 3.86 -38.78 -7.33
CA THR A 591 2.91 -39.62 -6.57
C THR A 591 1.64 -38.83 -6.21
N VAL A 592 0.49 -39.32 -6.66
CA VAL A 592 -0.85 -38.75 -6.39
C VAL A 592 -1.68 -39.60 -5.42
N PHE A 593 -1.31 -40.88 -5.25
CA PHE A 593 -1.99 -41.79 -4.35
C PHE A 593 -1.02 -42.85 -3.83
N THR A 594 -1.13 -43.22 -2.55
CA THR A 594 -0.40 -44.36 -1.97
C THR A 594 -1.24 -45.01 -0.88
N GLY A 595 -1.14 -46.32 -0.70
CA GLY A 595 -1.86 -47.03 0.34
C GLY A 595 -1.69 -48.55 0.28
N THR A 596 -2.43 -49.26 1.12
CA THR A 596 -2.54 -50.72 1.09
C THR A 596 -3.96 -51.13 0.68
N CYS A 597 -4.07 -52.11 -0.20
CA CYS A 597 -5.36 -52.63 -0.65
C CYS A 597 -5.37 -54.16 -0.70
N THR A 598 -6.54 -54.75 -0.53
CA THR A 598 -6.74 -56.19 -0.73
C THR A 598 -6.79 -56.45 -2.24
N LEU A 599 -5.96 -57.37 -2.73
CA LEU A 599 -5.89 -57.70 -4.16
C LEU A 599 -7.01 -58.68 -4.55
N ASP A 600 -8.28 -58.29 -4.39
CA ASP A 600 -9.45 -59.17 -4.58
C ASP A 600 -10.14 -59.01 -5.95
N GLY A 601 -9.61 -58.15 -6.83
CA GLY A 601 -10.23 -57.82 -8.11
C GLY A 601 -11.21 -56.65 -8.05
N SER A 602 -11.33 -55.95 -6.92
CA SER A 602 -12.08 -54.70 -6.80
C SER A 602 -11.41 -53.54 -7.54
N ASN A 603 -12.16 -52.44 -7.71
CA ASN A 603 -11.63 -51.22 -8.30
C ASN A 603 -11.16 -50.24 -7.22
N VAL A 604 -10.05 -49.56 -7.49
CA VAL A 604 -9.59 -48.39 -6.75
C VAL A 604 -9.82 -47.16 -7.61
N GLU A 605 -10.54 -46.18 -7.07
CA GLU A 605 -10.72 -44.88 -7.70
C GLU A 605 -9.59 -43.94 -7.26
N VAL A 606 -8.86 -43.38 -8.22
CA VAL A 606 -7.84 -42.36 -7.97
C VAL A 606 -8.25 -41.05 -8.63
N THR A 607 -8.47 -40.01 -7.82
CA THR A 607 -8.69 -38.66 -8.33
C THR A 607 -7.37 -38.06 -8.79
N VAL A 608 -7.31 -37.65 -10.05
CA VAL A 608 -6.18 -36.90 -10.62
C VAL A 608 -6.62 -35.49 -10.98
N ARG A 609 -5.70 -34.52 -10.86
CA ARG A 609 -5.94 -33.10 -11.14
C ARG A 609 -4.85 -32.57 -12.07
N GLY A 610 -5.21 -31.65 -12.95
CA GLY A 610 -4.27 -31.04 -13.89
C GLY A 610 -4.85 -29.88 -14.68
N TYR A 611 -4.01 -29.28 -15.52
CA TYR A 611 -4.28 -28.02 -16.23
C TYR A 611 -3.82 -28.14 -17.68
N GLU A 612 -4.71 -27.93 -18.65
CA GLU A 612 -4.43 -27.71 -20.08
C GLU A 612 -3.25 -28.52 -20.70
N ALA A 613 -3.06 -29.76 -20.24
CA ALA A 613 -1.96 -30.63 -20.65
C ALA A 613 -2.45 -32.08 -20.75
N THR A 614 -1.68 -32.91 -21.45
CA THR A 614 -1.86 -34.36 -21.40
C THR A 614 -0.79 -34.94 -20.50
N SER A 615 -1.22 -35.56 -19.40
CA SER A 615 -0.34 -36.21 -18.42
C SER A 615 -0.42 -37.72 -18.52
N VAL A 616 0.63 -38.41 -18.09
CA VAL A 616 0.68 -39.87 -18.05
C VAL A 616 0.40 -40.35 -16.64
N PHE A 617 -0.73 -41.03 -16.47
CA PHE A 617 -1.08 -41.71 -15.24
C PHE A 617 -0.51 -43.14 -15.23
N LYS A 618 0.06 -43.54 -14.11
CA LYS A 618 0.60 -44.88 -13.88
C LYS A 618 0.13 -45.38 -12.51
N PHE A 619 -0.28 -46.63 -12.43
CA PHE A 619 -0.68 -47.27 -11.18
C PHE A 619 0.14 -48.54 -10.96
N PHE A 620 0.67 -48.67 -9.75
CA PHE A 620 1.60 -49.71 -9.34
C PHE A 620 1.02 -50.51 -8.17
N VAL A 621 1.29 -51.81 -8.15
CA VAL A 621 1.09 -52.70 -6.99
C VAL A 621 2.44 -53.31 -6.65
N ASP A 622 2.89 -53.15 -5.41
CA ASP A 622 4.20 -53.58 -4.90
C ASP A 622 5.37 -53.13 -5.79
N GLY A 623 5.27 -51.90 -6.31
CA GLY A 623 6.27 -51.31 -7.22
C GLY A 623 6.18 -51.80 -8.68
N LYS A 624 5.23 -52.70 -9.02
CA LYS A 624 5.02 -53.17 -10.40
C LYS A 624 3.89 -52.41 -11.06
N LEU A 625 4.16 -51.84 -12.23
CA LEU A 625 3.15 -51.13 -13.03
C LEU A 625 2.06 -52.11 -13.47
N ILE A 626 0.80 -51.82 -13.14
CA ILE A 626 -0.37 -52.63 -13.52
C ILE A 626 -1.35 -51.89 -14.42
N TYR A 627 -1.34 -50.55 -14.42
CA TYR A 627 -2.19 -49.75 -15.29
C TYR A 627 -1.51 -48.45 -15.70
N LYS A 628 -1.73 -48.03 -16.93
CA LYS A 628 -1.21 -46.78 -17.50
C LYS A 628 -2.26 -46.17 -18.43
N CYS A 629 -2.46 -44.86 -18.38
CA CYS A 629 -3.23 -44.13 -19.38
C CYS A 629 -2.72 -42.70 -19.55
N ASN A 630 -3.17 -42.04 -20.62
CA ASN A 630 -3.00 -40.62 -20.82
C ASN A 630 -4.26 -39.90 -20.36
N VAL A 631 -4.10 -38.87 -19.53
CA VAL A 631 -5.16 -38.02 -19.00
C VAL A 631 -5.08 -36.67 -19.69
N ASN A 632 -6.09 -36.32 -20.48
CA ASN A 632 -6.11 -35.08 -21.25
C ASN A 632 -6.92 -33.99 -20.55
N PHE A 633 -6.23 -33.08 -19.88
CA PHE A 633 -6.80 -31.90 -19.22
C PHE A 633 -7.02 -30.70 -20.17
N THR A 634 -6.79 -30.87 -21.48
CA THR A 634 -7.13 -29.84 -22.49
C THR A 634 -8.60 -29.90 -22.94
N SER A 635 -9.28 -31.03 -22.70
CA SER A 635 -10.69 -31.22 -23.06
C SER A 635 -11.59 -31.06 -21.84
N SER A 636 -12.80 -30.51 -22.02
CA SER A 636 -13.84 -30.53 -21.00
C SER A 636 -15.06 -31.28 -21.55
N PRO A 637 -15.46 -32.45 -21.00
CA PRO A 637 -14.84 -33.13 -19.84
C PRO A 637 -13.44 -33.70 -20.13
N VAL A 638 -12.67 -33.96 -19.07
CA VAL A 638 -11.35 -34.63 -19.15
C VAL A 638 -11.52 -35.98 -19.84
N SER A 639 -10.65 -36.27 -20.81
CA SER A 639 -10.71 -37.53 -21.57
C SER A 639 -9.51 -38.42 -21.25
N LEU A 640 -9.74 -39.73 -21.19
CA LEU A 640 -8.70 -40.75 -21.06
C LEU A 640 -8.39 -41.35 -22.43
N SER A 641 -7.12 -41.68 -22.67
CA SER A 641 -6.67 -42.36 -23.89
C SER A 641 -5.47 -43.27 -23.61
N ASN A 642 -5.13 -44.13 -24.56
CA ASN A 642 -3.97 -45.05 -24.46
C ASN A 642 -3.97 -45.90 -23.17
N GLU A 643 -5.15 -46.33 -22.73
CA GLU A 643 -5.30 -47.18 -21.56
C GLU A 643 -4.64 -48.56 -21.80
N THR A 644 -3.72 -48.93 -20.92
CA THR A 644 -2.95 -50.16 -20.99
C THR A 644 -2.92 -50.81 -19.61
N THR A 645 -3.39 -52.05 -19.51
CA THR A 645 -3.31 -52.87 -18.30
C THR A 645 -2.19 -53.91 -18.45
N TYR A 646 -1.40 -54.08 -17.40
CA TYR A 646 -0.29 -55.03 -17.34
C TYR A 646 -0.60 -56.17 -16.38
N GLU A 647 -0.12 -57.37 -16.71
CA GLU A 647 -0.31 -58.54 -15.85
C GLU A 647 0.53 -58.40 -14.57
N TYR A 648 -0.12 -58.56 -13.41
CA TYR A 648 0.57 -58.60 -12.13
C TYR A 648 1.11 -60.02 -11.88
N VAL A 649 2.44 -60.15 -11.92
CA VAL A 649 3.13 -61.38 -11.50
C VAL A 649 3.51 -61.24 -10.03
N GLY A 650 2.76 -61.86 -9.12
CA GLY A 650 3.07 -61.82 -7.68
C GLY A 650 4.44 -62.43 -7.37
N VAL A 651 5.22 -61.78 -6.49
CA VAL A 651 6.38 -62.45 -5.85
C VAL A 651 5.90 -62.91 -4.48
N THR A 652 5.89 -64.22 -4.24
CA THR A 652 5.81 -64.77 -2.88
C THR A 652 7.07 -64.38 -2.12
N THR A 653 7.06 -63.20 -1.52
CA THR A 653 8.01 -62.80 -0.49
C THR A 653 7.21 -62.40 0.73
N THR A 654 7.16 -63.31 1.69
CA THR A 654 6.87 -63.00 3.09
C THR A 654 7.87 -61.92 3.53
N PHE A 655 7.45 -60.67 3.57
CA PHE A 655 8.20 -59.63 4.24
C PHE A 655 8.07 -59.88 5.73
N GLU A 656 9.15 -60.36 6.36
CA GLU A 656 9.34 -60.05 7.77
C GLU A 656 9.51 -58.53 7.87
N PRO A 657 8.68 -57.82 8.65
CA PRO A 657 8.83 -56.39 8.80
C PRO A 657 10.21 -56.09 9.38
N VAL A 658 10.93 -55.15 8.79
CA VAL A 658 12.18 -54.64 9.35
C VAL A 658 11.82 -53.87 10.62
N LEU A 659 12.09 -54.47 11.77
CA LEU A 659 11.86 -53.87 13.07
C LEU A 659 13.12 -53.13 13.54
N TYR A 660 12.95 -51.93 14.06
CA TYR A 660 14.00 -51.11 14.65
C TYR A 660 13.85 -51.12 16.17
N THR A 661 14.96 -51.28 16.88
CA THR A 661 14.97 -51.28 18.35
C THR A 661 14.99 -49.85 18.88
N ILE A 662 14.03 -49.52 19.75
CA ILE A 662 13.93 -48.18 20.35
C ILE A 662 15.15 -47.94 21.28
N PRO A 663 16.00 -46.93 20.99
CA PRO A 663 17.14 -46.60 21.85
C PRO A 663 16.69 -46.05 23.20
N ASN A 664 17.48 -46.25 24.25
CA ASN A 664 17.21 -45.62 25.54
C ASN A 664 17.53 -44.12 25.48
N VAL A 665 16.49 -43.30 25.68
CA VAL A 665 16.58 -41.83 25.72
C VAL A 665 16.15 -41.25 27.07
N VAL A 666 15.83 -42.10 28.06
CA VAL A 666 15.49 -41.63 29.41
C VAL A 666 16.71 -40.98 30.05
N GLY A 667 16.55 -39.74 30.54
CA GLY A 667 17.62 -38.90 31.06
C GLY A 667 18.26 -37.97 30.01
N ASP A 668 17.96 -38.13 28.72
CA ASP A 668 18.47 -37.23 27.69
C ASP A 668 17.70 -35.91 27.62
N THR A 669 18.37 -34.85 27.18
CA THR A 669 17.71 -33.61 26.76
C THR A 669 16.96 -33.81 25.44
N TYR A 670 16.01 -32.94 25.13
CA TYR A 670 15.21 -33.04 23.89
C TYR A 670 16.06 -33.19 22.62
N ALA A 671 17.12 -32.38 22.48
CA ALA A 671 18.00 -32.44 21.31
C ALA A 671 18.71 -33.79 21.17
N VAL A 672 19.16 -34.38 22.28
CA VAL A 672 19.87 -35.66 22.30
C VAL A 672 18.90 -36.83 22.05
N ALA A 673 17.72 -36.79 22.66
CA ALA A 673 16.67 -37.80 22.47
C ALA A 673 16.20 -37.86 21.01
N MET A 674 15.94 -36.70 20.38
CA MET A 674 15.52 -36.62 18.99
C MET A 674 16.61 -37.10 18.02
N ALA A 675 17.88 -36.77 18.29
CA ALA A 675 18.99 -37.23 17.46
C ALA A 675 19.13 -38.77 17.51
N LYS A 676 19.05 -39.38 18.69
CA LYS A 676 19.12 -40.85 18.84
C LYS A 676 17.95 -41.57 18.17
N LEU A 677 16.71 -41.10 18.36
CA LEU A 677 15.53 -41.72 17.78
C LEU A 677 15.51 -41.62 16.24
N ARG A 678 15.90 -40.47 15.68
CA ARG A 678 16.01 -40.30 14.22
C ARG A 678 17.16 -41.11 13.63
N ALA A 679 18.31 -41.19 14.31
CA ALA A 679 19.42 -42.04 13.90
C ALA A 679 19.05 -43.54 13.91
N ALA A 680 18.14 -43.93 14.80
CA ALA A 680 17.57 -45.29 14.86
C ALA A 680 16.45 -45.54 13.83
N GLY A 681 16.11 -44.56 12.98
CA GLY A 681 15.17 -44.73 11.87
C GLY A 681 13.71 -44.35 12.15
N PHE A 682 13.39 -43.88 13.36
CA PHE A 682 12.02 -43.48 13.72
C PHE A 682 11.69 -42.07 13.20
N LYS A 683 10.53 -41.94 12.55
CA LYS A 683 10.08 -40.68 11.92
C LYS A 683 8.93 -40.01 12.67
N ASN A 684 8.10 -40.80 13.35
CA ASN A 684 6.89 -40.33 14.03
C ASN A 684 7.13 -40.19 15.53
N ILE A 685 7.70 -39.06 15.98
CA ILE A 685 8.06 -38.82 17.39
C ILE A 685 7.24 -37.65 17.94
N ILE A 686 6.58 -37.84 19.08
CA ILE A 686 5.75 -36.83 19.76
C ILE A 686 6.29 -36.59 21.18
N SER A 687 6.41 -35.31 21.56
CA SER A 687 6.76 -34.89 22.91
C SER A 687 5.52 -34.50 23.73
N GLU A 688 5.43 -34.99 24.97
CA GLU A 688 4.41 -34.60 25.94
C GLU A 688 5.02 -33.82 27.11
N GLY A 689 4.42 -32.67 27.42
CA GLY A 689 4.84 -31.76 28.50
C GLY A 689 5.79 -30.64 28.06
N PRO A 690 6.10 -29.69 28.96
CA PRO A 690 7.07 -28.64 28.68
C PRO A 690 8.45 -29.25 28.43
N ILE A 691 9.08 -28.90 27.30
CA ILE A 691 10.36 -29.43 26.82
C ILE A 691 11.56 -28.99 27.72
N SER A 692 11.28 -28.25 28.79
CA SER A 692 12.23 -27.89 29.83
C SER A 692 12.49 -29.08 30.77
N GLY A 693 13.52 -29.87 30.48
CA GLY A 693 13.95 -30.99 31.34
C GLY A 693 14.60 -32.13 30.56
N THR A 694 14.71 -33.30 31.21
CA THR A 694 15.15 -34.55 30.59
C THR A 694 13.96 -35.48 30.37
N VAL A 695 14.09 -36.41 29.42
CA VAL A 695 13.06 -37.42 29.16
C VAL A 695 12.93 -38.33 30.38
N VAL A 696 11.74 -38.43 30.97
CA VAL A 696 11.46 -39.33 32.10
C VAL A 696 10.76 -40.61 31.68
N LYS A 697 10.14 -40.62 30.49
CA LYS A 697 9.39 -41.76 29.96
C LYS A 697 9.40 -41.78 28.43
N ILE A 698 9.43 -42.98 27.86
CA ILE A 698 9.25 -43.22 26.43
C ILE A 698 8.25 -44.37 26.23
N GLU A 699 7.33 -44.22 25.27
CA GLU A 699 6.35 -45.22 24.88
C GLU A 699 6.33 -45.39 23.35
N PRO A 700 6.47 -46.61 22.80
CA PRO A 700 6.78 -47.87 23.49
C PRO A 700 8.13 -47.82 24.22
N ALA A 701 8.31 -48.70 25.21
CA ALA A 701 9.50 -48.69 26.07
C ALA A 701 10.79 -48.90 25.25
N SER A 702 11.90 -48.38 25.75
CA SER A 702 13.22 -48.62 25.17
C SER A 702 13.53 -50.13 25.13
N GLY A 703 14.21 -50.57 24.07
CA GLY A 703 14.54 -51.98 23.84
C GLY A 703 13.46 -52.79 23.10
N VAL A 704 12.26 -52.24 22.85
CA VAL A 704 11.24 -52.89 22.02
C VAL A 704 11.56 -52.67 20.54
N SER A 705 11.47 -53.72 19.73
CA SER A 705 11.62 -53.62 18.26
C SER A 705 10.25 -53.40 17.61
N VAL A 706 10.09 -52.27 16.93
CA VAL A 706 8.83 -51.89 16.27
C VAL A 706 9.09 -51.40 14.84
N SER A 707 8.05 -51.33 14.02
CA SER A 707 8.13 -50.72 12.68
C SER A 707 8.56 -49.24 12.79
N PRO A 708 9.38 -48.71 11.86
CA PRO A 708 9.84 -47.32 11.90
C PRO A 708 8.71 -46.27 11.82
N ASP A 709 7.52 -46.69 11.39
CA ASP A 709 6.34 -45.83 11.27
C ASP A 709 5.49 -45.77 12.56
N VAL A 710 5.83 -46.59 13.57
CA VAL A 710 5.16 -46.57 14.88
C VAL A 710 5.45 -45.26 15.59
N GLN A 711 4.41 -44.67 16.18
CA GLN A 711 4.52 -43.45 16.95
C GLN A 711 5.30 -43.66 18.24
N ILE A 712 6.38 -42.90 18.42
CA ILE A 712 7.19 -42.85 19.63
C ILE A 712 6.81 -41.61 20.43
N LYS A 713 6.37 -41.81 21.67
CA LYS A 713 5.99 -40.74 22.59
C LYS A 713 7.06 -40.57 23.67
N ILE A 714 7.57 -39.36 23.85
CA ILE A 714 8.54 -39.02 24.90
C ILE A 714 7.94 -38.00 25.88
N THR A 715 8.04 -38.27 27.18
CA THR A 715 7.52 -37.40 28.24
C THR A 715 8.67 -36.74 28.98
N PHE A 716 8.59 -35.42 29.20
CA PHE A 716 9.60 -34.64 29.91
C PHE A 716 9.21 -34.43 31.38
N GLY A 717 10.19 -34.59 32.28
CA GLY A 717 10.02 -34.27 33.70
C GLY A 717 10.48 -32.85 33.99
N GLY A 718 9.58 -32.01 34.52
CA GLY A 718 9.92 -30.66 34.98
C GLY A 718 10.78 -30.74 36.24
N GLY A 719 12.03 -30.27 36.15
CA GLY A 719 12.84 -30.02 37.33
C GLY A 719 12.28 -28.83 38.10
N SER A 720 11.75 -29.08 39.30
CA SER A 720 11.64 -28.04 40.32
C SER A 720 13.05 -27.63 40.73
N GLU A 721 13.36 -26.34 40.58
CA GLU A 721 14.55 -25.72 41.17
C GLU A 721 14.63 -26.05 42.67
N ASN A 722 15.80 -26.49 43.11
CA ASN A 722 16.37 -26.21 44.42
C ASN A 722 17.82 -25.79 44.20
#